data_AF-A0A1J1ISZ4-F1
#
_entry.id   AF-A0A1J1ISZ4-F1
#
_cell.length_a   1.000
_cell.length_b   1.000
_cell.length_c   1.000
_cell.angle_alpha   90.00
_cell.angle_beta   90.00
_cell.angle_gamma   90.00
#
_symmetry.space_group_name_H-M   'P 1'
#
loop_
_entity.id
_entity.type
_entity.pdbx_description
1 polymer ?
#
loop_
_entity_poly.entity_id
_entity_poly.type
_entity_poly.pdbx_seq_one_letter_code
_entity_poly.pdbx_strand_id
1 'polypeptide(L)'
;MEYSKLFLGILCLIIAYCYQKYTSLSKNLPRPIFDLKEFWGKGDSRDYKEDTSIKPFKIEVPGEVIIKLKNRLEDADQFTDPLEDVAFEYGFNSNKLKDIVKYWKDSYLPKWNAQQEFLNKFTQFKTQIQGLNIHFIHIKPNVPKETKVFPLLLLHGWPGSVREFYEMLPLLTQSSDNNIAFEVIAPSLPGFGFSKGAARKGLGPEKMAVVLRNLMLRVGFERFYIQGGDWGGVIGAHLTALFPENVIGYHTNFITHRTTLSMIKTTIASFFPSFFIEESDKISWMYPYTKEFLFLLQETGYFHIQGTKPDTIGIALSNNPVGLAAYILEKFSTATNRDYRKLSDGGFEKNDFKLDALLDNIMIYYLNNAAVTAARIYKEAFRKPYPMERVAVEPPTEVTLKMIARSITYALIILQLCSCVRLQRERNRPDVSPTERQFRVVYEWRTLDFAFRNEQERSAAIFRGEYIPRNVIISDIKPYANRLYLTIPRMLPGSPATLGYIIAPDNNGKTDPEIEPYPSLQMNEIGNCSALQFVQGIAVDARGILWAVDSGRVNTLLPANNQLVCNPKLMLFDLKRNGTLILRYDFPDDVVARGTNYLNKIVIDDTNGEFAYITDNNGADPGIVVFSRKINRSWKVRENSSMRANRDALDFAVNGTQLNFSIHIDGIALGPYYNPQTGDVNLDSSGTYSIEQNYERNVYYAPLSSFHLYSIPASRLRDPEFSRRATPRQMFEVVTDHGLKTSQTDGMIMDNYGMLYYGLLRNHAICKWDSYRPFTLENQQVVAKDDTHIQWTDGMGFDESGNLYVVVNRLFNFVAGRLSEDKINFRILRSKTGTLSYVHTGRPSLIEENILNIGGSGPIYEINDNNLGAGLGGISSTTPISLGSIGGQYTGQYGNSAPHYYKTTTSTILQSAFIIMFVKYLI
;
A
#
# COMPACT_ATOMS: atom_id res chain seq x y z
N MET A 1 22.84 -44.69 -34.22
CA MET A 1 23.17 -43.28 -34.53
C MET A 1 21.99 -42.55 -35.21
N GLU A 2 21.33 -43.15 -36.19
CA GLU A 2 20.26 -42.49 -36.99
C GLU A 2 19.05 -42.01 -36.17
N TYR A 3 18.57 -42.81 -35.20
CA TYR A 3 17.46 -42.40 -34.32
C TYR A 3 17.68 -41.05 -33.61
N SER A 4 18.93 -40.67 -33.31
CA SER A 4 19.25 -39.37 -32.72
C SER A 4 19.05 -38.21 -33.72
N LYS A 5 19.39 -38.41 -35.00
CA LYS A 5 19.13 -37.43 -36.07
C LYS A 5 17.63 -37.28 -36.33
N LEU A 6 16.88 -38.39 -36.34
CA LEU A 6 15.42 -38.38 -36.50
C LEU A 6 14.74 -37.65 -35.33
N PHE A 7 15.13 -37.97 -34.09
CA PHE A 7 14.63 -37.29 -32.89
C PHE A 7 14.92 -35.78 -32.91
N LEU A 8 16.13 -35.38 -33.28
CA LEU A 8 16.51 -33.97 -33.40
C LEU A 8 15.68 -33.24 -34.47
N GLY A 9 15.46 -33.87 -35.63
CA GLY A 9 14.60 -33.31 -36.68
C GLY A 9 13.16 -33.11 -36.23
N ILE A 10 12.57 -34.09 -35.54
CA ILE A 10 11.21 -33.99 -34.96
C ILE A 10 11.16 -32.88 -33.90
N LEU A 11 12.17 -32.79 -33.03
CA LEU A 11 12.26 -31.73 -32.01
C LEU A 11 12.34 -30.33 -32.64
N CYS A 12 13.13 -30.15 -33.71
CA CYS A 12 13.20 -28.89 -34.43
C CYS A 12 11.86 -28.50 -35.07
N LEU A 13 11.12 -29.46 -35.65
CA LEU A 13 9.78 -29.21 -36.21
C LEU A 13 8.77 -28.81 -35.12
N ILE A 14 8.81 -29.45 -33.95
CA ILE A 14 7.99 -29.08 -32.79
C ILE A 14 8.32 -27.66 -32.31
N ILE A 15 9.60 -27.32 -32.16
CA ILE A 15 10.04 -25.97 -31.74
C ILE A 15 9.58 -24.91 -32.75
N ALA A 16 9.73 -25.17 -34.06
CA ALA A 16 9.28 -24.27 -35.11
C ALA A 16 7.75 -24.04 -35.08
N TYR A 17 6.96 -25.11 -34.91
CA TYR A 17 5.51 -25.03 -34.77
C TYR A 17 5.09 -24.27 -33.50
N CYS A 18 5.73 -24.54 -32.37
CA CYS A 18 5.51 -23.81 -31.11
C CYS A 18 5.83 -22.31 -31.24
N TYR A 19 6.93 -21.95 -31.91
CA TYR A 19 7.29 -20.56 -32.19
C TYR A 19 6.29 -19.87 -33.14
N GLN A 20 5.85 -20.55 -34.20
CA GLN A 20 4.82 -20.05 -35.10
C GLN A 20 3.48 -19.82 -34.37
N LYS A 21 3.07 -20.74 -33.48
CA LYS A 21 1.88 -20.55 -32.65
C LYS A 21 2.05 -19.45 -31.61
N TYR A 22 3.22 -19.33 -30.98
CA TYR A 22 3.51 -18.23 -30.05
C TYR A 22 3.37 -16.87 -30.75
N THR A 23 4.07 -16.66 -31.86
CA THR A 23 4.03 -15.40 -32.64
C THR A 23 2.65 -15.11 -33.23
N SER A 24 1.84 -16.13 -33.52
CA SER A 24 0.45 -15.99 -33.95
C SER A 24 -0.50 -15.60 -32.81
N LEU A 25 -0.20 -15.98 -31.56
CA LEU A 25 -1.00 -15.67 -30.36
C LEU A 25 -0.58 -14.35 -29.69
N SER A 26 0.69 -13.97 -29.74
CA SER A 26 1.25 -12.79 -29.08
C SER A 26 1.03 -11.47 -29.85
N LYS A 27 0.67 -11.52 -31.14
CA LYS A 27 0.31 -10.33 -31.91
C LYS A 27 -1.08 -9.80 -31.49
N ASN A 28 -1.19 -8.49 -31.33
CA ASN A 28 -2.48 -7.82 -31.21
C ASN A 28 -3.28 -7.95 -32.52
N LEU A 29 -4.61 -7.99 -32.43
CA LEU A 29 -5.48 -7.84 -33.60
C LEU A 29 -5.78 -6.36 -33.88
N PRO A 30 -6.08 -6.00 -35.15
CA PRO A 30 -6.61 -4.69 -35.47
C PRO A 30 -7.95 -4.44 -34.75
N ARG A 31 -8.24 -3.17 -34.47
CA ARG A 31 -9.51 -2.74 -33.87
C ARG A 31 -10.67 -3.12 -34.81
N PRO A 32 -11.72 -3.84 -34.35
CA PRO A 32 -12.84 -4.18 -35.20
C PRO A 32 -13.67 -2.94 -35.51
N ILE A 33 -14.12 -2.81 -36.76
CA ILE A 33 -15.01 -1.73 -37.18
C ILE A 33 -16.44 -2.09 -36.77
N PHE A 34 -17.09 -1.20 -36.01
CA PHE A 34 -18.50 -1.32 -35.63
C PHE A 34 -19.33 -0.21 -36.26
N ASP A 35 -20.58 -0.54 -36.62
CA ASP A 35 -21.59 0.47 -36.87
C ASP A 35 -21.86 1.25 -35.57
N LEU A 36 -21.51 2.53 -35.58
CA LEU A 36 -21.69 3.44 -34.45
C LEU A 36 -23.16 3.87 -34.26
N LYS A 37 -24.05 3.49 -35.18
CA LYS A 37 -25.49 3.78 -35.16
C LYS A 37 -26.34 2.51 -35.02
N GLU A 38 -25.73 1.35 -34.75
CA GLU A 38 -26.42 0.06 -34.67
C GLU A 38 -27.57 0.13 -33.65
N PHE A 39 -28.80 -0.07 -34.09
CA PHE A 39 -30.02 0.11 -33.30
C PHE A 39 -30.25 -1.06 -32.34
N TRP A 40 -30.66 -0.77 -31.09
CA TRP A 40 -30.97 -1.77 -30.05
C TRP A 40 -32.41 -1.71 -29.52
N GLY A 41 -33.18 -0.68 -29.91
CA GLY A 41 -34.58 -0.50 -29.53
C GLY A 41 -35.55 -1.50 -30.18
N LYS A 42 -36.83 -1.47 -29.76
CA LYS A 42 -37.90 -2.32 -30.33
C LYS A 42 -38.41 -1.69 -31.64
N GLY A 43 -38.71 -2.53 -32.63
CA GLY A 43 -39.16 -2.10 -33.97
C GLY A 43 -38.10 -2.32 -35.06
N ASP A 44 -38.38 -1.82 -36.26
CA ASP A 44 -37.39 -1.70 -37.34
C ASP A 44 -36.44 -0.52 -37.06
N SER A 45 -35.21 -0.57 -37.57
CA SER A 45 -34.27 0.57 -37.48
C SER A 45 -34.59 1.67 -38.49
N ARG A 46 -35.28 1.35 -39.59
CA ARG A 46 -35.67 2.30 -40.64
C ARG A 46 -36.74 3.29 -40.16
N ASP A 47 -37.61 2.84 -39.27
CA ASP A 47 -38.68 3.64 -38.67
C ASP A 47 -38.18 4.51 -37.50
N TYR A 48 -36.92 4.34 -37.08
CA TYR A 48 -36.38 4.96 -35.88
C TYR A 48 -35.72 6.32 -36.16
N LYS A 49 -36.38 7.39 -35.68
CA LYS A 49 -35.79 8.72 -35.54
C LYS A 49 -35.38 8.95 -34.08
N GLU A 50 -34.09 9.11 -33.84
CA GLU A 50 -33.56 9.32 -32.48
C GLU A 50 -33.93 10.71 -31.94
N ASP A 51 -34.55 10.72 -30.75
CA ASP A 51 -34.76 11.94 -29.97
C ASP A 51 -33.48 12.29 -29.21
N THR A 52 -32.71 13.21 -29.77
CA THR A 52 -31.39 13.60 -29.23
C THR A 52 -31.46 14.51 -28.00
N SER A 53 -32.66 14.85 -27.50
CA SER A 53 -32.76 15.69 -26.30
C SER A 53 -32.29 14.97 -25.04
N ILE A 54 -31.71 15.73 -24.11
CA ILE A 54 -31.36 15.27 -22.76
C ILE A 54 -32.47 15.76 -21.82
N LYS A 55 -33.28 14.83 -21.32
CA LYS A 55 -34.47 15.12 -20.51
C LYS A 55 -34.16 14.89 -19.04
N PRO A 56 -34.49 15.82 -18.12
CA PRO A 56 -34.42 15.55 -16.69
C PRO A 56 -35.19 14.28 -16.32
N PHE A 57 -34.64 13.50 -15.40
CA PHE A 57 -35.25 12.30 -14.84
C PHE A 57 -35.26 12.40 -13.32
N LYS A 58 -36.36 11.96 -12.71
CA LYS A 58 -36.55 11.87 -11.27
C LYS A 58 -37.14 10.50 -10.96
N ILE A 59 -36.67 9.89 -9.89
CA ILE A 59 -37.15 8.61 -9.38
C ILE A 59 -38.41 8.91 -8.57
N GLU A 60 -39.58 8.63 -9.14
CA GLU A 60 -40.87 8.79 -8.49
C GLU A 60 -41.62 7.46 -8.52
N VAL A 61 -41.83 6.88 -7.34
CA VAL A 61 -42.47 5.58 -7.13
C VAL A 61 -43.85 5.80 -6.51
N PRO A 62 -44.95 5.40 -7.18
CA PRO A 62 -46.28 5.46 -6.59
C PRO A 62 -46.38 4.64 -5.30
N GLY A 63 -47.04 5.18 -4.27
CA GLY A 63 -47.15 4.52 -2.96
C GLY A 63 -47.75 3.12 -3.00
N GLU A 64 -48.63 2.85 -3.97
CA GLU A 64 -49.16 1.51 -4.27
C GLU A 64 -48.07 0.46 -4.55
N VAL A 65 -46.93 0.83 -5.15
CA VAL A 65 -45.81 -0.09 -5.42
C VAL A 65 -45.09 -0.45 -4.12
N ILE A 66 -44.99 0.50 -3.19
CA ILE A 66 -44.38 0.32 -1.87
C ILE A 66 -45.29 -0.48 -0.95
N ILE A 67 -46.60 -0.24 -0.97
CA ILE A 67 -47.60 -1.07 -0.27
C ILE A 67 -47.55 -2.50 -0.83
N LYS A 68 -47.58 -2.67 -2.15
CA LYS A 68 -47.47 -3.98 -2.80
C LYS A 68 -46.16 -4.72 -2.49
N LEU A 69 -45.06 -4.00 -2.28
CA LEU A 69 -43.81 -4.58 -1.78
C LEU A 69 -43.92 -4.96 -0.30
N LYS A 70 -44.47 -4.09 0.56
CA LYS A 70 -44.66 -4.38 2.00
C LYS A 70 -45.48 -5.66 2.21
N ASN A 71 -46.62 -5.79 1.53
CA ASN A 71 -47.45 -7.00 1.60
C ASN A 71 -46.65 -8.25 1.16
N ARG A 72 -45.83 -8.17 0.10
CA ARG A 72 -44.93 -9.26 -0.35
C ARG A 72 -43.81 -9.60 0.64
N LEU A 73 -43.50 -8.74 1.60
CA LEU A 73 -42.58 -9.01 2.72
C LEU A 73 -43.34 -9.42 4.01
N GLU A 74 -44.67 -9.31 4.02
CA GLU A 74 -45.58 -9.86 5.04
C GLU A 74 -45.95 -11.31 4.71
N ASP A 75 -46.22 -11.62 3.44
CA ASP A 75 -46.45 -12.98 2.94
C ASP A 75 -45.19 -13.89 3.07
N ALA A 76 -44.02 -13.32 3.35
CA ALA A 76 -42.72 -13.99 3.28
C ALA A 76 -42.18 -14.49 4.64
N ASP A 77 -43.07 -14.85 5.57
CA ASP A 77 -42.69 -15.29 6.92
C ASP A 77 -42.16 -16.75 6.99
N GLN A 78 -42.33 -17.56 5.93
CA GLN A 78 -41.89 -18.97 5.90
C GLN A 78 -40.59 -19.16 5.10
N PHE A 79 -39.51 -19.43 5.81
CA PHE A 79 -38.22 -19.86 5.26
C PHE A 79 -37.92 -21.29 5.70
N THR A 80 -37.28 -22.09 4.84
CA THR A 80 -36.59 -23.30 5.31
C THR A 80 -35.43 -22.88 6.21
N ASP A 81 -35.35 -23.47 7.40
CA ASP A 81 -34.24 -23.23 8.33
C ASP A 81 -32.90 -23.73 7.73
N PRO A 82 -31.77 -23.09 8.07
CA PRO A 82 -30.48 -23.49 7.53
C PRO A 82 -30.02 -24.81 8.17
N LEU A 83 -29.07 -25.48 7.53
CA LEU A 83 -28.33 -26.55 8.19
C LEU A 83 -27.55 -25.99 9.39
N GLU A 84 -27.35 -26.81 10.41
CA GLU A 84 -26.54 -26.45 11.58
C GLU A 84 -25.09 -26.16 11.18
N ASP A 85 -24.48 -25.15 11.79
CA ASP A 85 -23.09 -24.70 11.63
C ASP A 85 -22.56 -24.34 10.22
N VAL A 86 -23.36 -24.44 9.14
CA VAL A 86 -22.89 -24.16 7.76
C VAL A 86 -22.70 -22.68 7.40
N ALA A 87 -23.00 -21.76 8.32
CA ALA A 87 -22.90 -20.31 8.11
C ALA A 87 -23.52 -19.83 6.77
N PHE A 88 -22.71 -19.31 5.85
CA PHE A 88 -23.07 -18.88 4.50
C PHE A 88 -22.46 -19.78 3.39
N GLU A 89 -21.87 -20.94 3.75
CA GLU A 89 -21.19 -21.82 2.78
C GLU A 89 -22.15 -22.50 1.79
N TYR A 90 -23.45 -22.55 2.12
CA TYR A 90 -24.53 -23.05 1.26
C TYR A 90 -25.28 -21.91 0.53
N GLY A 91 -24.74 -20.68 0.56
CA GLY A 91 -25.40 -19.46 0.08
C GLY A 91 -26.00 -18.65 1.24
N PHE A 92 -26.97 -17.79 0.95
CA PHE A 92 -27.50 -16.85 1.94
C PHE A 92 -28.17 -17.56 3.12
N ASN A 93 -27.67 -17.35 4.35
CA ASN A 93 -28.25 -17.97 5.54
C ASN A 93 -29.68 -17.46 5.81
N SER A 94 -30.66 -18.34 5.86
CA SER A 94 -32.07 -17.95 5.98
C SER A 94 -32.42 -17.29 7.31
N ASN A 95 -31.65 -17.49 8.39
CA ASN A 95 -31.86 -16.76 9.64
C ASN A 95 -31.49 -15.28 9.50
N LYS A 96 -30.31 -14.98 8.92
CA LYS A 96 -29.92 -13.60 8.62
C LYS A 96 -30.85 -12.94 7.58
N LEU A 97 -31.46 -13.73 6.70
CA LEU A 97 -32.45 -13.24 5.73
C LEU A 97 -33.76 -12.85 6.39
N LYS A 98 -34.25 -13.60 7.39
CA LYS A 98 -35.41 -13.22 8.23
C LYS A 98 -35.19 -11.84 8.85
N ASP A 99 -34.01 -11.59 9.43
CA ASP A 99 -33.66 -10.29 10.03
C ASP A 99 -33.65 -9.14 9.01
N ILE A 100 -33.09 -9.37 7.83
CA ILE A 100 -33.02 -8.35 6.77
C ILE A 100 -34.41 -8.06 6.18
N VAL A 101 -35.25 -9.08 5.97
CA VAL A 101 -36.63 -8.91 5.51
C VAL A 101 -37.47 -8.16 6.55
N LYS A 102 -37.29 -8.48 7.83
CA LYS A 102 -37.89 -7.75 8.96
C LYS A 102 -37.45 -6.28 8.96
N TYR A 103 -36.15 -6.00 8.89
CA TYR A 103 -35.65 -4.62 8.80
C TYR A 103 -36.20 -3.88 7.56
N TRP A 104 -36.26 -4.56 6.41
CA TRP A 104 -36.78 -3.99 5.17
C TRP A 104 -38.24 -3.57 5.34
N LYS A 105 -39.09 -4.47 5.84
CA LYS A 105 -40.52 -4.28 6.11
C LYS A 105 -40.79 -3.22 7.19
N ASP A 106 -40.11 -3.32 8.33
CA ASP A 106 -40.46 -2.60 9.56
C ASP A 106 -39.66 -1.30 9.77
N SER A 107 -38.51 -1.14 9.11
CA SER A 107 -37.58 -0.01 9.33
C SER A 107 -37.12 0.73 8.07
N TYR A 108 -37.02 0.07 6.91
CA TYR A 108 -36.64 0.74 5.66
C TYR A 108 -37.85 1.28 4.89
N LEU A 109 -38.86 0.45 4.61
CA LEU A 109 -40.04 0.89 3.83
C LEU A 109 -40.83 2.05 4.47
N PRO A 110 -40.97 2.17 5.81
CA PRO A 110 -41.56 3.36 6.43
C PRO A 110 -40.79 4.66 6.17
N LYS A 111 -39.48 4.57 5.87
CA LYS A 111 -38.62 5.70 5.49
C LYS A 111 -38.56 5.94 3.97
N TRP A 112 -39.34 5.21 3.15
CA TRP A 112 -39.14 5.19 1.69
C TRP A 112 -39.08 6.58 1.05
N ASN A 113 -39.91 7.53 1.49
CA ASN A 113 -39.89 8.89 0.94
C ASN A 113 -38.52 9.56 1.10
N ALA A 114 -37.85 9.40 2.24
CA ALA A 114 -36.51 9.94 2.48
C ALA A 114 -35.44 9.20 1.65
N GLN A 115 -35.59 7.89 1.43
CA GLN A 115 -34.68 7.14 0.53
C GLN A 115 -34.90 7.52 -0.94
N GLN A 116 -36.14 7.79 -1.35
CA GLN A 116 -36.45 8.33 -2.67
C GLN A 116 -35.88 9.74 -2.86
N GLU A 117 -35.92 10.59 -1.83
CA GLU A 117 -35.24 11.90 -1.84
C GLU A 117 -33.72 11.75 -1.92
N PHE A 118 -33.13 10.85 -1.12
CA PHE A 118 -31.69 10.54 -1.18
C PHE A 118 -31.27 10.02 -2.57
N LEU A 119 -32.05 9.13 -3.17
CA LEU A 119 -31.84 8.63 -4.54
C LEU A 119 -32.04 9.71 -5.62
N ASN A 120 -32.67 10.83 -5.29
CA ASN A 120 -32.81 12.01 -6.16
C ASN A 120 -31.88 13.17 -5.78
N LYS A 121 -30.96 13.01 -4.81
CA LYS A 121 -30.10 14.10 -4.30
C LYS A 121 -29.14 14.68 -5.35
N PHE A 122 -28.89 13.95 -6.44
CA PHE A 122 -28.09 14.37 -7.57
C PHE A 122 -28.97 14.52 -8.82
N THR A 123 -28.58 15.40 -9.74
CA THR A 123 -29.32 15.61 -10.99
C THR A 123 -29.18 14.40 -11.91
N GLN A 124 -30.31 13.86 -12.36
CA GLN A 124 -30.37 12.67 -13.21
C GLN A 124 -31.09 13.00 -14.53
N PHE A 125 -30.73 12.27 -15.58
CA PHE A 125 -31.20 12.52 -16.95
C PHE A 125 -31.47 11.22 -17.70
N LYS A 126 -32.28 11.33 -18.76
CA LYS A 126 -32.45 10.31 -19.80
C LYS A 126 -32.34 10.93 -21.19
N THR A 127 -31.63 10.26 -22.09
CA THR A 127 -31.56 10.58 -23.52
C THR A 127 -31.62 9.29 -24.34
N GLN A 128 -32.00 9.37 -25.61
CA GLN A 128 -31.95 8.21 -26.48
C GLN A 128 -30.56 8.03 -27.09
N ILE A 129 -29.97 6.85 -26.93
CA ILE A 129 -28.78 6.42 -27.66
C ILE A 129 -29.10 5.09 -28.34
N GLN A 130 -29.03 5.04 -29.67
CA GLN A 130 -29.20 3.82 -30.47
C GLN A 130 -30.53 3.09 -30.17
N GLY A 131 -31.60 3.83 -29.90
CA GLY A 131 -32.91 3.25 -29.57
C GLY A 131 -33.12 2.85 -28.10
N LEU A 132 -32.16 3.13 -27.23
CA LEU A 132 -32.27 2.88 -25.80
C LEU A 132 -32.39 4.22 -25.06
N ASN A 133 -33.40 4.33 -24.20
CA ASN A 133 -33.43 5.40 -23.19
C ASN A 133 -32.35 5.08 -22.15
N ILE A 134 -31.20 5.73 -22.24
CA ILE A 134 -30.08 5.58 -21.31
C ILE A 134 -30.24 6.60 -20.18
N HIS A 135 -30.18 6.10 -18.95
CA HIS A 135 -30.19 6.86 -17.71
C HIS A 135 -28.77 7.19 -17.27
N PHE A 136 -28.56 8.41 -16.78
CA PHE A 136 -27.30 8.81 -16.13
C PHE A 136 -27.50 9.87 -15.06
N ILE A 137 -26.70 9.78 -14.00
CA ILE A 137 -26.44 10.90 -13.08
C ILE A 137 -25.43 11.83 -13.77
N HIS A 138 -25.64 13.14 -13.69
CA HIS A 138 -24.72 14.16 -14.18
C HIS A 138 -24.50 15.20 -13.09
N ILE A 139 -23.29 15.22 -12.52
CA ILE A 139 -22.90 16.22 -11.52
C ILE A 139 -21.87 17.16 -12.14
N LYS A 140 -22.23 18.45 -12.19
CA LYS A 140 -21.31 19.54 -12.49
C LYS A 140 -20.67 20.02 -11.18
N PRO A 141 -19.33 20.11 -11.07
CA PRO A 141 -18.68 20.56 -9.85
C PRO A 141 -18.97 22.05 -9.63
N ASN A 142 -19.32 22.42 -8.39
CA ASN A 142 -19.48 23.83 -8.00
C ASN A 142 -18.19 24.30 -7.34
N VAL A 143 -17.26 24.77 -8.16
CA VAL A 143 -15.86 25.07 -7.80
C VAL A 143 -15.41 26.42 -8.37
N PRO A 144 -14.34 27.04 -7.82
CA PRO A 144 -13.77 28.27 -8.38
C PRO A 144 -13.39 28.15 -9.87
N LYS A 145 -13.36 29.26 -10.60
CA LYS A 145 -13.14 29.27 -12.07
C LYS A 145 -11.77 28.76 -12.48
N GLU A 146 -10.81 28.93 -11.59
CA GLU A 146 -9.43 28.50 -11.65
C GLU A 146 -9.25 26.99 -11.41
N THR A 147 -10.27 26.28 -10.93
CA THR A 147 -10.27 24.82 -10.78
C THR A 147 -10.35 24.12 -12.14
N LYS A 148 -9.43 23.18 -12.37
CA LYS A 148 -9.39 22.36 -13.58
C LYS A 148 -10.44 21.26 -13.50
N VAL A 149 -11.52 21.42 -14.26
CA VAL A 149 -12.60 20.43 -14.35
C VAL A 149 -12.31 19.44 -15.48
N PHE A 150 -12.35 18.14 -15.19
CA PHE A 150 -12.23 17.08 -16.19
C PHE A 150 -13.49 16.20 -16.25
N PRO A 151 -13.99 15.81 -17.44
CA PRO A 151 -15.11 14.90 -17.54
C PRO A 151 -14.71 13.45 -17.22
N LEU A 152 -15.51 12.78 -16.38
CA LEU A 152 -15.30 11.41 -15.92
C LEU A 152 -16.54 10.54 -16.18
N LEU A 153 -16.37 9.48 -16.96
CA LEU A 153 -17.35 8.42 -17.15
C LEU A 153 -17.16 7.35 -16.06
N LEU A 154 -18.15 7.16 -15.19
CA LEU A 154 -18.06 6.32 -13.98
C LEU A 154 -18.99 5.10 -14.11
N LEU A 155 -18.41 3.90 -14.26
CA LEU A 155 -19.12 2.69 -14.73
C LEU A 155 -19.26 1.61 -13.66
N HIS A 156 -20.52 1.25 -13.34
CA HIS A 156 -20.88 0.28 -12.29
C HIS A 156 -20.84 -1.19 -12.78
N GLY A 157 -21.03 -2.13 -11.85
CA GLY A 157 -21.01 -3.58 -12.13
C GLY A 157 -22.36 -4.29 -11.98
N TRP A 158 -22.32 -5.62 -11.88
CA TRP A 158 -23.38 -6.50 -11.38
C TRP A 158 -22.90 -7.20 -10.09
N PRO A 159 -23.73 -7.38 -9.05
CA PRO A 159 -25.14 -7.00 -8.93
C PRO A 159 -25.34 -5.55 -8.44
N GLY A 160 -24.35 -4.69 -8.65
CA GLY A 160 -24.40 -3.27 -8.30
C GLY A 160 -25.20 -2.40 -9.27
N SER A 161 -25.10 -1.09 -9.08
CA SER A 161 -25.81 -0.05 -9.85
C SER A 161 -25.18 1.32 -9.58
N VAL A 162 -25.72 2.39 -10.17
CA VAL A 162 -25.29 3.77 -9.87
C VAL A 162 -25.35 4.12 -8.37
N ARG A 163 -26.07 3.35 -7.53
CA ARG A 163 -26.06 3.50 -6.06
C ARG A 163 -24.68 3.35 -5.44
N GLU A 164 -23.79 2.56 -6.04
CA GLU A 164 -22.41 2.32 -5.56
C GLU A 164 -21.59 3.60 -5.40
N PHE A 165 -21.94 4.67 -6.13
CA PHE A 165 -21.16 5.90 -6.17
C PHE A 165 -21.68 7.03 -5.26
N TYR A 166 -22.82 6.85 -4.56
CA TYR A 166 -23.55 7.96 -3.93
C TYR A 166 -22.79 8.69 -2.81
N GLU A 167 -21.85 8.02 -2.17
CA GLU A 167 -20.97 8.54 -1.13
C GLU A 167 -19.62 9.05 -1.70
N MET A 168 -19.18 8.54 -2.85
CA MET A 168 -17.94 8.95 -3.53
C MET A 168 -18.13 10.17 -4.45
N LEU A 169 -19.31 10.33 -5.04
CA LEU A 169 -19.62 11.41 -5.98
C LEU A 169 -19.29 12.82 -5.46
N PRO A 170 -19.56 13.20 -4.19
CA PRO A 170 -19.15 14.51 -3.66
C PRO A 170 -17.63 14.71 -3.65
N LEU A 171 -16.87 13.66 -3.31
CA LEU A 171 -15.40 13.69 -3.23
C LEU A 171 -14.78 13.87 -4.63
N LEU A 172 -15.42 13.34 -5.67
CA LEU A 172 -14.99 13.51 -7.06
C LEU A 172 -15.32 14.90 -7.63
N THR A 173 -16.37 15.57 -7.12
CA THR A 173 -16.90 16.82 -7.68
C THR A 173 -16.57 18.07 -6.85
N GLN A 174 -15.85 17.91 -5.75
CA GLN A 174 -15.18 19.00 -5.03
C GLN A 174 -13.81 19.29 -5.67
N SER A 175 -13.26 20.49 -5.41
CA SER A 175 -11.88 20.77 -5.81
C SER A 175 -10.93 20.09 -4.82
N SER A 176 -10.07 19.22 -5.34
CA SER A 176 -8.95 18.61 -4.61
C SER A 176 -7.81 19.61 -4.39
N ASP A 177 -6.88 19.30 -3.48
CA ASP A 177 -5.73 20.14 -3.12
C ASP A 177 -4.86 20.57 -4.32
N ASN A 178 -4.86 19.78 -5.41
CA ASN A 178 -4.20 20.09 -6.68
C ASN A 178 -5.02 21.04 -7.60
N ASN A 179 -6.09 21.63 -7.08
CA ASN A 179 -7.06 22.47 -7.77
C ASN A 179 -7.71 21.78 -9.00
N ILE A 180 -8.10 20.51 -8.81
CA ILE A 180 -8.74 19.65 -9.82
C ILE A 180 -10.07 19.11 -9.27
N ALA A 181 -11.10 19.11 -10.11
CA ALA A 181 -12.41 18.47 -9.85
C ALA A 181 -12.87 17.67 -11.07
N PHE A 182 -13.82 16.75 -10.90
CA PHE A 182 -14.44 16.03 -12.01
C PHE A 182 -15.89 16.50 -12.28
N GLU A 183 -16.25 16.57 -13.56
CA GLU A 183 -17.65 16.60 -14.01
C GLU A 183 -18.06 15.17 -14.34
N VAL A 184 -18.91 14.58 -13.49
CA VAL A 184 -19.11 13.13 -13.46
C VAL A 184 -20.39 12.73 -14.18
N ILE A 185 -20.25 11.77 -15.10
CA ILE A 185 -21.33 11.07 -15.79
C ILE A 185 -21.35 9.63 -15.30
N ALA A 186 -22.34 9.27 -14.49
CA ALA A 186 -22.52 7.91 -13.97
C ALA A 186 -23.79 7.27 -14.60
N PRO A 187 -23.67 6.58 -15.75
CA PRO A 187 -24.79 5.93 -16.40
C PRO A 187 -25.21 4.66 -15.67
N SER A 188 -26.51 4.35 -15.69
CA SER A 188 -26.94 2.96 -15.51
C SER A 188 -26.62 2.19 -16.80
N LEU A 189 -25.95 1.04 -16.71
CA LEU A 189 -25.60 0.25 -17.88
C LEU A 189 -26.86 -0.17 -18.69
N PRO A 190 -26.78 -0.37 -20.02
CA PRO A 190 -27.92 -0.79 -20.83
C PRO A 190 -28.59 -2.07 -20.32
N GLY A 191 -29.81 -1.96 -19.76
CA GLY A 191 -30.54 -3.07 -19.14
C GLY A 191 -30.45 -3.16 -17.61
N PHE A 192 -29.69 -2.27 -16.98
CA PHE A 192 -29.56 -2.14 -15.53
C PHE A 192 -30.28 -0.89 -15.03
N GLY A 193 -30.79 -0.96 -13.79
CA GLY A 193 -31.48 0.15 -13.13
C GLY A 193 -32.50 0.84 -14.04
N PHE A 194 -32.36 2.15 -14.20
CA PHE A 194 -33.31 2.97 -14.96
C PHE A 194 -33.02 3.05 -16.47
N SER A 195 -31.99 2.35 -16.98
CA SER A 195 -31.60 2.29 -18.40
C SER A 195 -32.28 1.16 -19.16
N LYS A 196 -32.77 1.44 -20.38
CA LYS A 196 -33.49 0.43 -21.17
C LYS A 196 -32.55 -0.66 -21.71
N GLY A 197 -32.87 -1.92 -21.46
CA GLY A 197 -32.20 -3.07 -22.07
C GLY A 197 -32.62 -3.31 -23.52
N ALA A 198 -31.74 -3.93 -24.31
CA ALA A 198 -31.97 -4.19 -25.74
C ALA A 198 -33.20 -5.07 -26.00
N ALA A 199 -33.87 -4.81 -27.12
CA ALA A 199 -34.96 -5.62 -27.64
C ALA A 199 -34.49 -6.77 -28.57
N ARG A 200 -33.17 -6.90 -28.79
CA ARG A 200 -32.54 -7.89 -29.68
C ARG A 200 -31.20 -8.39 -29.12
N LYS A 201 -30.81 -9.60 -29.53
CA LYS A 201 -29.48 -10.20 -29.30
C LYS A 201 -28.36 -9.31 -29.87
N GLY A 202 -27.15 -9.43 -29.33
CA GLY A 202 -25.93 -8.79 -29.85
C GLY A 202 -25.34 -7.66 -29.01
N LEU A 203 -26.06 -7.15 -27.99
CA LEU A 203 -25.55 -6.09 -27.11
C LEU A 203 -24.57 -6.67 -26.05
N GLY A 204 -23.41 -7.11 -26.51
CA GLY A 204 -22.26 -7.45 -25.65
C GLY A 204 -21.55 -6.20 -25.11
N PRO A 205 -20.60 -6.35 -24.17
CA PRO A 205 -19.87 -5.23 -23.56
C PRO A 205 -19.11 -4.38 -24.61
N GLU A 206 -18.65 -4.96 -25.71
CA GLU A 206 -18.03 -4.27 -26.84
C GLU A 206 -19.00 -3.36 -27.59
N LYS A 207 -20.30 -3.67 -27.57
CA LYS A 207 -21.37 -2.82 -28.13
C LYS A 207 -21.90 -1.81 -27.11
N MET A 208 -21.92 -2.16 -25.82
CA MET A 208 -22.18 -1.18 -24.76
C MET A 208 -21.12 -0.07 -24.71
N ALA A 209 -19.86 -0.37 -25.01
CA ALA A 209 -18.80 0.64 -25.16
C ALA A 209 -19.15 1.69 -26.22
N VAL A 210 -19.73 1.29 -27.36
CA VAL A 210 -20.21 2.21 -28.41
C VAL A 210 -21.35 3.09 -27.88
N VAL A 211 -22.33 2.50 -27.21
CA VAL A 211 -23.47 3.23 -26.60
C VAL A 211 -23.00 4.26 -25.57
N LEU A 212 -22.03 3.92 -24.73
CA LEU A 212 -21.53 4.83 -23.68
C LEU A 212 -20.57 5.90 -24.22
N ARG A 213 -19.79 5.61 -25.27
CA ARG A 213 -19.06 6.64 -26.04
C ARG A 213 -20.04 7.64 -26.65
N ASN A 214 -21.09 7.15 -27.31
CA ASN A 214 -22.12 7.99 -27.91
C ASN A 214 -22.90 8.80 -26.87
N LEU A 215 -23.07 8.30 -25.63
CA LEU A 215 -23.60 9.07 -24.50
C LEU A 215 -22.67 10.24 -24.12
N MET A 216 -21.37 10.01 -23.97
CA MET A 216 -20.43 11.10 -23.62
C MET A 216 -20.39 12.19 -24.71
N LEU A 217 -20.39 11.78 -25.98
CA LEU A 217 -20.50 12.70 -27.12
C LEU A 217 -21.85 13.46 -27.13
N ARG A 218 -22.94 12.81 -26.74
CA ARG A 218 -24.28 13.43 -26.60
C ARG A 218 -24.31 14.50 -25.50
N VAL A 219 -23.63 14.27 -24.38
CA VAL A 219 -23.51 15.23 -23.27
C VAL A 219 -22.57 16.39 -23.62
N GLY A 220 -21.63 16.19 -24.56
CA GLY A 220 -20.73 17.21 -25.09
C GLY A 220 -19.24 16.96 -24.84
N PHE A 221 -18.86 15.77 -24.37
CA PHE A 221 -17.47 15.44 -24.06
C PHE A 221 -16.80 14.64 -25.17
N GLU A 222 -15.98 15.33 -25.97
CA GLU A 222 -15.16 14.68 -27.00
C GLU A 222 -14.00 13.87 -26.41
N ARG A 223 -13.44 14.29 -25.28
CA ARG A 223 -12.37 13.56 -24.57
C ARG A 223 -12.66 13.49 -23.08
N PHE A 224 -12.52 12.32 -22.47
CA PHE A 224 -12.88 12.07 -21.07
C PHE A 224 -12.02 10.99 -20.40
N TYR A 225 -12.04 10.96 -19.08
CA TYR A 225 -11.53 9.84 -18.28
C TYR A 225 -12.60 8.76 -18.10
N ILE A 226 -12.17 7.53 -17.85
CA ILE A 226 -13.06 6.41 -17.54
C ILE A 226 -12.61 5.74 -16.24
N GLN A 227 -13.56 5.47 -15.34
CA GLN A 227 -13.39 4.54 -14.23
C GLN A 227 -14.42 3.40 -14.34
N GLY A 228 -14.01 2.17 -14.05
CA GLY A 228 -14.97 1.08 -13.84
C GLY A 228 -14.41 -0.19 -13.18
N GLY A 229 -15.28 -0.86 -12.42
CA GLY A 229 -15.09 -2.21 -11.89
C GLY A 229 -16.08 -3.20 -12.52
N ASP A 230 -15.87 -4.51 -12.34
CA ASP A 230 -16.68 -5.60 -12.92
C ASP A 230 -17.02 -5.34 -14.41
N TRP A 231 -18.29 -5.31 -14.83
CA TRP A 231 -18.69 -4.99 -16.21
C TRP A 231 -18.29 -3.58 -16.64
N GLY A 232 -18.31 -2.59 -15.74
CA GLY A 232 -17.79 -1.26 -16.01
C GLY A 232 -16.29 -1.25 -16.36
N GLY A 233 -15.52 -2.13 -15.72
CA GLY A 233 -14.12 -2.39 -16.09
C GLY A 233 -14.00 -2.98 -17.50
N VAL A 234 -14.70 -4.07 -17.79
CA VAL A 234 -14.68 -4.71 -19.12
C VAL A 234 -15.12 -3.75 -20.23
N ILE A 235 -16.19 -2.98 -20.01
CA ILE A 235 -16.72 -2.01 -20.97
C ILE A 235 -15.77 -0.81 -21.13
N GLY A 236 -15.16 -0.33 -20.04
CA GLY A 236 -14.16 0.75 -20.08
C GLY A 236 -12.89 0.36 -20.85
N ALA A 237 -12.40 -0.88 -20.67
CA ALA A 237 -11.31 -1.44 -21.45
C ALA A 237 -11.67 -1.53 -22.95
N HIS A 238 -12.88 -2.00 -23.28
CA HIS A 238 -13.35 -2.06 -24.66
C HIS A 238 -13.48 -0.66 -25.28
N LEU A 239 -14.02 0.34 -24.55
CA LEU A 239 -14.13 1.72 -25.02
C LEU A 239 -12.73 2.30 -25.32
N THR A 240 -11.77 2.08 -24.41
CA THR A 240 -10.37 2.52 -24.58
C THR A 240 -9.66 1.82 -25.75
N ALA A 241 -9.94 0.53 -25.99
CA ALA A 241 -9.37 -0.21 -27.12
C ALA A 241 -9.96 0.19 -28.49
N LEU A 242 -11.23 0.62 -28.51
CA LEU A 242 -11.95 0.99 -29.74
C LEU A 242 -11.74 2.47 -30.09
N PHE A 243 -11.76 3.36 -29.09
CA PHE A 243 -11.84 4.81 -29.24
C PHE A 243 -10.81 5.59 -28.37
N PRO A 244 -9.50 5.27 -28.41
CA PRO A 244 -8.50 5.96 -27.59
C PRO A 244 -8.36 7.45 -27.92
N GLU A 245 -8.86 7.92 -29.06
CA GLU A 245 -9.00 9.35 -29.34
C GLU A 245 -9.91 10.06 -28.33
N ASN A 246 -10.96 9.39 -27.84
CA ASN A 246 -11.89 9.93 -26.86
C ASN A 246 -11.45 9.69 -25.40
N VAL A 247 -10.47 8.83 -25.14
CA VAL A 247 -10.03 8.50 -23.77
C VAL A 247 -8.76 9.26 -23.42
N ILE A 248 -8.79 9.98 -22.30
CA ILE A 248 -7.62 10.69 -21.74
C ILE A 248 -6.82 9.74 -20.83
N GLY A 249 -7.54 8.96 -20.02
CA GLY A 249 -6.99 7.91 -19.17
C GLY A 249 -8.08 6.96 -18.68
N TYR A 250 -7.67 5.73 -18.37
CA TYR A 250 -8.56 4.66 -17.92
C TYR A 250 -8.05 4.09 -16.59
N HIS A 251 -8.93 4.08 -15.59
CA HIS A 251 -8.70 3.51 -14.27
C HIS A 251 -9.64 2.32 -14.03
N THR A 252 -9.12 1.22 -13.49
CA THR A 252 -9.96 0.06 -13.15
C THR A 252 -9.50 -0.63 -11.87
N ASN A 253 -10.50 -1.02 -11.08
CA ASN A 253 -10.37 -1.91 -9.93
C ASN A 253 -10.74 -3.37 -10.26
N PHE A 254 -10.87 -3.74 -11.53
CA PHE A 254 -11.24 -5.10 -11.97
C PHE A 254 -10.48 -5.53 -13.22
N ILE A 255 -9.23 -5.96 -13.02
CA ILE A 255 -8.33 -6.38 -14.10
C ILE A 255 -8.64 -7.82 -14.50
N THR A 256 -9.10 -8.06 -15.73
CA THR A 256 -9.23 -9.41 -16.28
C THR A 256 -8.67 -9.51 -17.70
N HIS A 257 -7.89 -10.56 -17.97
CA HIS A 257 -7.25 -10.77 -19.28
C HIS A 257 -7.16 -12.27 -19.59
N ARG A 258 -8.08 -12.78 -20.42
CA ARG A 258 -8.35 -14.23 -20.60
C ARG A 258 -7.97 -14.79 -21.97
N THR A 259 -6.99 -14.19 -22.67
CA THR A 259 -6.48 -14.72 -23.94
C THR A 259 -5.87 -16.12 -23.78
N THR A 260 -5.79 -16.90 -24.85
CA THR A 260 -5.16 -18.23 -24.86
C THR A 260 -3.72 -18.19 -24.35
N LEU A 261 -2.95 -17.16 -24.70
CA LEU A 261 -1.60 -16.97 -24.20
C LEU A 261 -1.57 -16.63 -22.70
N SER A 262 -2.55 -15.86 -22.21
CA SER A 262 -2.74 -15.61 -20.77
C SER A 262 -2.97 -16.91 -20.01
N MET A 263 -3.92 -17.75 -20.47
CA MET A 263 -4.22 -19.03 -19.82
C MET A 263 -3.02 -19.98 -19.84
N ILE A 264 -2.29 -20.08 -20.96
CA ILE A 264 -1.05 -20.89 -21.05
C ILE A 264 0.01 -20.38 -20.05
N LYS A 265 0.23 -19.06 -19.95
CA LYS A 265 1.13 -18.48 -18.95
C LYS A 265 0.70 -18.85 -17.53
N THR A 266 -0.58 -18.67 -17.17
CA THR A 266 -1.11 -19.04 -15.85
C THR A 266 -0.88 -20.53 -15.55
N THR A 267 -1.09 -21.43 -16.52
CA THR A 267 -0.84 -22.86 -16.33
C THR A 267 0.64 -23.19 -16.12
N ILE A 268 1.57 -22.57 -16.86
CA ILE A 268 3.01 -22.79 -16.65
C ILE A 268 3.46 -22.18 -15.30
N ALA A 269 2.91 -21.01 -14.96
CA ALA A 269 3.12 -20.36 -13.67
C ALA A 269 2.53 -21.14 -12.48
N SER A 270 1.61 -22.09 -12.68
CA SER A 270 1.21 -23.05 -11.62
C SER A 270 2.36 -23.96 -11.16
N PHE A 271 3.35 -24.20 -12.03
CA PHE A 271 4.53 -25.00 -11.72
C PHE A 271 5.76 -24.14 -11.42
N PHE A 272 5.87 -22.97 -12.05
CA PHE A 272 7.02 -22.07 -11.93
C PHE A 272 6.57 -20.60 -11.77
N PRO A 273 5.88 -20.22 -10.68
CA PRO A 273 5.27 -18.89 -10.57
C PRO A 273 6.29 -17.75 -10.58
N SER A 274 7.48 -17.98 -10.02
CA SER A 274 8.61 -17.05 -9.97
C SER A 274 9.23 -16.71 -11.33
N PHE A 275 8.89 -17.40 -12.42
CA PHE A 275 9.27 -16.97 -13.78
C PHE A 275 8.33 -15.91 -14.38
N PHE A 276 7.11 -15.77 -13.83
CA PHE A 276 6.05 -14.93 -14.41
C PHE A 276 5.62 -13.78 -13.48
N ILE A 277 5.78 -13.96 -12.17
CA ILE A 277 5.49 -12.97 -11.13
C ILE A 277 6.82 -12.62 -10.43
N GLU A 278 7.18 -11.34 -10.41
CA GLU A 278 8.41 -10.84 -9.75
C GLU A 278 8.21 -10.58 -8.24
N GLU A 279 6.97 -10.34 -7.82
CA GLU A 279 6.57 -10.05 -6.45
C GLU A 279 6.11 -11.36 -5.78
N SER A 280 6.98 -11.98 -4.96
CA SER A 280 6.75 -13.32 -4.42
C SER A 280 5.56 -13.42 -3.48
N ASP A 281 5.23 -12.35 -2.75
CA ASP A 281 4.01 -12.23 -1.96
C ASP A 281 2.74 -12.35 -2.81
N LYS A 282 2.73 -11.74 -3.99
CA LYS A 282 1.61 -11.83 -4.96
C LYS A 282 1.50 -13.19 -5.64
N ILE A 283 2.46 -14.10 -5.44
CA ILE A 283 2.28 -15.52 -5.82
C ILE A 283 1.14 -16.12 -4.97
N SER A 284 1.06 -15.82 -3.67
CA SER A 284 0.01 -16.33 -2.78
C SER A 284 -1.41 -15.92 -3.20
N TRP A 285 -1.55 -14.78 -3.90
CA TRP A 285 -2.84 -14.25 -4.37
C TRP A 285 -3.44 -15.07 -5.53
N MET A 286 -2.63 -15.89 -6.22
CA MET A 286 -3.07 -16.71 -7.36
C MET A 286 -2.65 -18.18 -7.26
N TYR A 287 -1.75 -18.53 -6.34
CA TYR A 287 -1.16 -19.86 -6.18
C TYR A 287 -1.16 -20.36 -4.73
N PRO A 288 -1.37 -21.68 -4.49
CA PRO A 288 -1.53 -22.75 -5.47
C PRO A 288 -2.86 -22.63 -6.23
N TYR A 289 -2.78 -22.66 -7.56
CA TYR A 289 -3.91 -22.34 -8.47
C TYR A 289 -5.10 -23.27 -8.27
N THR A 290 -4.90 -24.45 -7.67
CA THR A 290 -5.98 -25.35 -7.25
C THR A 290 -6.92 -24.73 -6.23
N LYS A 291 -6.43 -23.92 -5.26
CA LYS A 291 -7.29 -23.21 -4.30
C LYS A 291 -8.15 -22.17 -5.00
N GLU A 292 -7.54 -21.32 -5.83
CA GLU A 292 -8.27 -20.31 -6.60
C GLU A 292 -9.25 -20.92 -7.59
N PHE A 293 -8.88 -22.01 -8.27
CA PHE A 293 -9.76 -22.74 -9.17
C PHE A 293 -10.95 -23.37 -8.44
N LEU A 294 -10.76 -23.93 -7.25
CA LEU A 294 -11.85 -24.48 -6.42
C LEU A 294 -12.77 -23.37 -5.89
N PHE A 295 -12.22 -22.23 -5.45
CA PHE A 295 -13.00 -21.07 -5.06
C PHE A 295 -13.81 -20.50 -6.24
N LEU A 296 -13.18 -20.33 -7.40
CA LEU A 296 -13.87 -19.90 -8.62
C LEU A 296 -14.93 -20.90 -9.10
N LEU A 297 -14.71 -22.21 -8.90
CA LEU A 297 -15.69 -23.26 -9.18
C LEU A 297 -16.93 -23.13 -8.27
N GLN A 298 -16.73 -22.92 -6.96
CA GLN A 298 -17.82 -22.63 -6.03
C GLN A 298 -18.59 -21.36 -6.45
N GLU A 299 -17.87 -20.26 -6.67
CA GLU A 299 -18.49 -18.94 -6.81
C GLU A 299 -19.05 -18.60 -8.20
N THR A 300 -18.64 -19.29 -9.27
CA THR A 300 -19.13 -18.98 -10.64
C THR A 300 -20.47 -19.63 -11.00
N GLY A 301 -21.18 -20.25 -10.05
CA GLY A 301 -22.53 -20.79 -10.26
C GLY A 301 -23.51 -19.76 -10.83
N TYR A 302 -23.54 -18.54 -10.27
CA TYR A 302 -24.36 -17.43 -10.79
C TYR A 302 -23.96 -17.04 -12.22
N PHE A 303 -22.64 -16.93 -12.47
CA PHE A 303 -22.07 -16.55 -13.76
C PHE A 303 -22.44 -17.56 -14.85
N HIS A 304 -22.49 -18.85 -14.51
CA HIS A 304 -22.84 -19.92 -15.43
C HIS A 304 -24.34 -19.94 -15.76
N ILE A 305 -25.25 -19.80 -14.77
CA ILE A 305 -26.69 -19.77 -15.05
C ILE A 305 -27.11 -18.50 -15.82
N GLN A 306 -26.54 -17.34 -15.49
CA GLN A 306 -26.79 -16.09 -16.23
C GLN A 306 -26.14 -16.11 -17.62
N GLY A 307 -24.95 -16.67 -17.76
CA GLY A 307 -24.27 -16.87 -19.04
C GLY A 307 -24.96 -17.84 -19.99
N THR A 308 -25.86 -18.70 -19.51
CA THR A 308 -26.54 -19.72 -20.31
C THR A 308 -28.05 -19.49 -20.47
N LYS A 309 -28.75 -19.12 -19.40
CA LYS A 309 -30.21 -19.04 -19.25
C LYS A 309 -30.65 -17.82 -18.39
N PRO A 310 -30.24 -16.59 -18.73
CA PRO A 310 -30.44 -15.41 -17.88
C PRO A 310 -31.93 -15.14 -17.61
N ASP A 311 -32.78 -15.30 -18.63
CA ASP A 311 -34.23 -15.17 -18.51
C ASP A 311 -34.85 -16.18 -17.52
N THR A 312 -34.33 -17.41 -17.42
CA THR A 312 -34.90 -18.43 -16.53
C THR A 312 -34.65 -18.08 -15.06
N ILE A 313 -33.41 -17.75 -14.68
CA ILE A 313 -33.11 -17.32 -13.31
C ILE A 313 -33.68 -15.93 -13.03
N GLY A 314 -33.61 -15.02 -13.99
CA GLY A 314 -34.15 -13.67 -13.87
C GLY A 314 -35.66 -13.65 -13.63
N ILE A 315 -36.44 -14.53 -14.28
CA ILE A 315 -37.89 -14.64 -14.05
C ILE A 315 -38.21 -15.13 -12.62
N ALA A 316 -37.38 -15.99 -12.02
CA ALA A 316 -37.56 -16.45 -10.64
C ALA A 316 -37.24 -15.38 -9.58
N LEU A 317 -36.42 -14.38 -9.93
CA LEU A 317 -36.09 -13.22 -9.10
C LEU A 317 -37.03 -12.03 -9.36
N SER A 318 -37.52 -11.88 -10.59
CA SER A 318 -38.57 -10.93 -10.97
C SER A 318 -39.83 -11.16 -10.14
N ASN A 319 -40.37 -10.11 -9.53
CA ASN A 319 -41.49 -10.14 -8.57
C ASN A 319 -41.25 -10.89 -7.24
N ASN A 320 -40.09 -11.49 -7.02
CA ASN A 320 -39.72 -12.14 -5.74
C ASN A 320 -38.70 -11.26 -4.99
N PRO A 321 -39.14 -10.29 -4.16
CA PRO A 321 -38.23 -9.34 -3.53
C PRO A 321 -37.24 -10.01 -2.56
N VAL A 322 -37.67 -11.05 -1.84
CA VAL A 322 -36.84 -11.79 -0.88
C VAL A 322 -35.80 -12.65 -1.60
N GLY A 323 -36.19 -13.36 -2.66
CA GLY A 323 -35.25 -14.10 -3.51
C GLY A 323 -34.25 -13.19 -4.22
N LEU A 324 -34.70 -12.03 -4.72
CA LEU A 324 -33.84 -10.99 -5.30
C LEU A 324 -32.83 -10.44 -4.28
N ALA A 325 -33.27 -10.15 -3.05
CA ALA A 325 -32.40 -9.71 -1.97
C ALA A 325 -31.35 -10.78 -1.63
N ALA A 326 -31.75 -12.02 -1.37
CA ALA A 326 -30.82 -13.11 -1.06
C ALA A 326 -29.76 -13.32 -2.16
N TYR A 327 -30.20 -13.34 -3.43
CA TYR A 327 -29.34 -13.60 -4.58
C TYR A 327 -28.36 -12.46 -4.90
N ILE A 328 -28.67 -11.22 -4.52
CA ILE A 328 -27.78 -10.06 -4.68
C ILE A 328 -26.89 -9.88 -3.44
N LEU A 329 -27.48 -9.89 -2.24
CA LEU A 329 -26.77 -9.57 -1.00
C LEU A 329 -25.73 -10.64 -0.64
N GLU A 330 -25.91 -11.92 -1.03
CA GLU A 330 -24.86 -12.93 -0.87
C GLU A 330 -23.53 -12.49 -1.51
N LYS A 331 -23.59 -11.82 -2.67
CA LYS A 331 -22.38 -11.28 -3.31
C LYS A 331 -21.81 -10.03 -2.64
N PHE A 332 -22.62 -9.23 -1.92
CA PHE A 332 -22.11 -8.20 -1.01
C PHE A 332 -21.45 -8.77 0.26
N SER A 333 -21.66 -10.05 0.59
CA SER A 333 -20.84 -10.77 1.56
C SER A 333 -19.57 -11.30 0.89
N THR A 334 -19.73 -12.28 0.00
CA THR A 334 -18.62 -13.10 -0.53
C THR A 334 -17.61 -12.30 -1.36
N ALA A 335 -18.03 -11.28 -2.12
CA ALA A 335 -17.12 -10.48 -2.95
C ALA A 335 -16.40 -9.38 -2.15
N THR A 336 -16.89 -9.02 -0.95
CA THR A 336 -16.20 -8.12 -0.03
C THR A 336 -15.12 -8.86 0.74
N ASN A 337 -15.42 -10.04 1.30
CA ASN A 337 -14.42 -10.94 1.85
C ASN A 337 -14.86 -12.41 1.73
N ARG A 338 -13.98 -13.26 1.16
CA ARG A 338 -14.22 -14.68 0.93
C ARG A 338 -14.46 -15.49 2.21
N ASP A 339 -13.90 -15.03 3.33
CA ASP A 339 -14.05 -15.66 4.64
C ASP A 339 -15.39 -15.33 5.33
N TYR A 340 -16.15 -14.34 4.85
CA TYR A 340 -17.48 -14.04 5.39
C TYR A 340 -18.50 -15.17 5.16
N ARG A 341 -18.24 -16.08 4.21
CA ARG A 341 -18.99 -17.33 4.05
C ARG A 341 -18.98 -18.22 5.31
N LYS A 342 -17.98 -18.07 6.18
CA LYS A 342 -17.84 -18.79 7.46
C LYS A 342 -18.52 -18.08 8.64
N LEU A 343 -19.16 -16.94 8.40
CA LEU A 343 -19.86 -16.17 9.45
C LEU A 343 -21.37 -16.36 9.30
N SER A 344 -22.06 -16.65 10.40
CA SER A 344 -23.52 -16.85 10.42
C SER A 344 -24.31 -15.60 10.01
N ASP A 345 -23.72 -14.41 10.20
CA ASP A 345 -24.26 -13.12 9.77
C ASP A 345 -23.85 -12.71 8.34
N GLY A 346 -23.02 -13.50 7.66
CA GLY A 346 -22.43 -13.14 6.36
C GLY A 346 -21.48 -11.93 6.41
N GLY A 347 -21.00 -11.54 7.59
CA GLY A 347 -20.17 -10.33 7.79
C GLY A 347 -20.94 -9.00 7.68
N PHE A 348 -22.27 -9.00 7.61
CA PHE A 348 -23.07 -7.76 7.57
C PHE A 348 -22.97 -6.92 8.86
N GLU A 349 -22.50 -7.49 9.97
CA GLU A 349 -22.22 -6.76 11.22
C GLU A 349 -20.74 -6.34 11.35
N LYS A 350 -19.86 -6.80 10.44
CA LYS A 350 -18.43 -6.44 10.41
C LYS A 350 -18.06 -5.40 9.34
N ASN A 351 -18.95 -5.17 8.37
CA ASN A 351 -18.76 -4.19 7.30
C ASN A 351 -19.38 -2.83 7.67
N ASP A 352 -18.78 -1.74 7.23
CA ASP A 352 -19.36 -0.38 7.33
C ASP A 352 -20.60 -0.15 6.42
N PHE A 353 -21.10 -1.21 5.75
CA PHE A 353 -22.28 -1.14 4.89
C PHE A 353 -23.56 -0.93 5.71
N LYS A 354 -24.08 0.30 5.70
CA LYS A 354 -25.42 0.60 6.18
C LYS A 354 -26.45 -0.23 5.41
N LEU A 355 -27.28 -0.99 6.11
CA LEU A 355 -28.30 -1.86 5.48
C LEU A 355 -29.27 -1.08 4.59
N ASP A 356 -29.57 0.18 4.92
CA ASP A 356 -30.29 1.12 4.06
C ASP A 356 -29.66 1.23 2.64
N ALA A 357 -28.33 1.38 2.54
CA ALA A 357 -27.61 1.52 1.26
C ALA A 357 -27.59 0.23 0.43
N LEU A 358 -27.57 -0.93 1.10
CA LEU A 358 -27.72 -2.24 0.44
C LEU A 358 -29.14 -2.40 -0.12
N LEU A 359 -30.16 -2.04 0.67
CA LEU A 359 -31.57 -2.08 0.25
C LEU A 359 -31.89 -1.08 -0.86
N ASP A 360 -31.27 0.10 -0.89
CA ASP A 360 -31.36 1.04 -2.03
C ASP A 360 -30.99 0.36 -3.36
N ASN A 361 -29.91 -0.43 -3.38
CA ASN A 361 -29.50 -1.17 -4.56
C ASN A 361 -30.52 -2.25 -4.93
N ILE A 362 -31.05 -3.01 -3.96
CA ILE A 362 -32.14 -3.98 -4.21
C ILE A 362 -33.39 -3.29 -4.80
N MET A 363 -33.77 -2.13 -4.26
CA MET A 363 -34.91 -1.35 -4.73
C MET A 363 -34.73 -0.91 -6.19
N ILE A 364 -33.53 -0.48 -6.60
CA ILE A 364 -33.24 -0.14 -8.00
C ILE A 364 -33.46 -1.33 -8.94
N TYR A 365 -33.10 -2.56 -8.54
CA TYR A 365 -33.39 -3.76 -9.32
C TYR A 365 -34.88 -4.14 -9.32
N TYR A 366 -35.54 -4.07 -8.15
CA TYR A 366 -36.95 -4.44 -7.99
C TYR A 366 -37.88 -3.51 -8.76
N LEU A 367 -37.75 -2.20 -8.57
CA LEU A 367 -38.62 -1.16 -9.15
C LEU A 367 -38.57 -1.13 -10.68
N ASN A 368 -37.40 -1.42 -11.27
CA ASN A 368 -37.23 -1.48 -12.73
C ASN A 368 -37.43 -2.89 -13.30
N ASN A 369 -37.68 -3.90 -12.46
CA ASN A 369 -37.70 -5.33 -12.81
C ASN A 369 -36.44 -5.77 -13.59
N ALA A 370 -35.28 -5.25 -13.19
CA ALA A 370 -34.05 -5.29 -14.01
C ALA A 370 -33.30 -6.63 -13.97
N ALA A 371 -33.68 -7.59 -13.11
CA ALA A 371 -32.97 -8.84 -12.90
C ALA A 371 -32.70 -9.64 -14.20
N VAL A 372 -33.73 -9.79 -15.05
CA VAL A 372 -33.59 -10.44 -16.38
C VAL A 372 -32.68 -9.64 -17.31
N THR A 373 -32.88 -8.33 -17.43
CA THR A 373 -32.17 -7.52 -18.43
C THR A 373 -30.70 -7.28 -18.07
N ALA A 374 -30.38 -7.17 -16.79
CA ALA A 374 -29.02 -7.11 -16.29
C ALA A 374 -28.28 -8.44 -16.53
N ALA A 375 -28.90 -9.58 -16.18
CA ALA A 375 -28.30 -10.91 -16.37
C ALA A 375 -28.00 -11.26 -17.85
N ARG A 376 -28.66 -10.63 -18.83
CA ARG A 376 -28.42 -10.88 -20.25
C ARG A 376 -27.02 -10.45 -20.74
N ILE A 377 -26.33 -9.52 -20.06
CA ILE A 377 -24.96 -9.12 -20.47
C ILE A 377 -24.00 -10.32 -20.46
N TYR A 378 -24.11 -11.21 -19.47
CA TYR A 378 -23.36 -12.46 -19.38
C TYR A 378 -23.57 -13.32 -20.63
N LYS A 379 -24.85 -13.49 -21.02
CA LYS A 379 -25.24 -14.32 -22.17
C LYS A 379 -24.70 -13.78 -23.50
N GLU A 380 -24.71 -12.47 -23.68
CA GLU A 380 -24.17 -11.84 -24.89
C GLU A 380 -22.63 -11.84 -24.90
N ALA A 381 -21.98 -11.56 -23.77
CA ALA A 381 -20.52 -11.66 -23.62
C ALA A 381 -19.97 -13.06 -23.93
N PHE A 382 -20.70 -14.12 -23.55
CA PHE A 382 -20.35 -15.51 -23.89
C PHE A 382 -20.37 -15.82 -25.40
N ARG A 383 -20.97 -14.95 -26.24
CA ARG A 383 -20.99 -15.16 -27.70
C ARG A 383 -19.66 -14.85 -28.38
N LYS A 384 -18.81 -14.02 -27.75
CA LYS A 384 -17.50 -13.54 -28.24
C LYS A 384 -17.38 -13.45 -29.78
N PRO A 385 -18.19 -12.61 -30.46
CA PRO A 385 -18.09 -12.44 -31.92
C PRO A 385 -16.75 -11.83 -32.35
N TYR A 386 -16.09 -11.08 -31.47
CA TYR A 386 -14.76 -10.50 -31.68
C TYR A 386 -13.84 -10.82 -30.49
N PRO A 387 -12.56 -11.19 -30.72
CA PRO A 387 -11.60 -11.47 -29.65
C PRO A 387 -11.02 -10.15 -29.09
N MET A 388 -11.86 -9.32 -28.47
CA MET A 388 -11.50 -7.99 -27.93
C MET A 388 -10.31 -8.03 -26.95
N GLU A 389 -10.14 -9.14 -26.22
CA GLU A 389 -9.02 -9.40 -25.31
C GLU A 389 -7.63 -9.39 -26.02
N ARG A 390 -7.59 -9.35 -27.35
CA ARG A 390 -6.36 -9.22 -28.16
C ARG A 390 -6.25 -7.89 -28.92
N VAL A 391 -7.18 -6.95 -28.73
CA VAL A 391 -7.07 -5.59 -29.27
C VAL A 391 -6.28 -4.75 -28.26
N ALA A 392 -5.38 -3.90 -28.73
CA ALA A 392 -4.54 -3.08 -27.86
C ALA A 392 -5.38 -2.04 -27.08
N VAL A 393 -5.10 -1.88 -25.79
CA VAL A 393 -5.63 -0.82 -24.93
C VAL A 393 -4.53 0.23 -24.80
N GLU A 394 -4.71 1.39 -25.43
CA GLU A 394 -3.64 2.40 -25.62
C GLU A 394 -4.09 3.79 -25.13
N PRO A 395 -4.37 3.99 -23.83
CA PRO A 395 -4.69 5.30 -23.27
C PRO A 395 -3.43 6.21 -23.23
N PRO A 396 -3.57 7.54 -23.40
CA PRO A 396 -2.47 8.50 -23.21
C PRO A 396 -1.85 8.45 -21.81
N THR A 397 -2.67 8.20 -20.78
CA THR A 397 -2.24 8.05 -19.39
C THR A 397 -2.83 6.76 -18.79
N GLU A 398 -1.97 5.79 -18.46
CA GLU A 398 -2.35 4.52 -17.81
C GLU A 398 -2.25 4.65 -16.28
N VAL A 399 -3.39 4.59 -15.58
CA VAL A 399 -3.45 4.56 -14.11
C VAL A 399 -4.16 3.28 -13.69
N THR A 400 -3.40 2.19 -13.57
CA THR A 400 -3.93 0.86 -13.26
C THR A 400 -3.25 0.29 -12.02
N LEU A 401 -4.00 -0.45 -11.19
CA LEU A 401 -3.46 -1.25 -10.10
C LEU A 401 -2.38 -2.20 -10.64
N LYS A 402 -1.12 -2.01 -10.21
CA LYS A 402 0.04 -2.68 -10.81
C LYS A 402 0.12 -4.16 -10.45
N MET A 403 -0.52 -5.00 -11.26
CA MET A 403 -0.15 -6.41 -11.45
C MET A 403 0.87 -6.52 -12.60
N ILE A 404 2.16 -6.57 -12.26
CA ILE A 404 3.24 -6.67 -13.26
C ILE A 404 3.38 -8.12 -13.73
N ALA A 405 2.59 -8.51 -14.74
CA ALA A 405 2.70 -9.81 -15.39
C ALA A 405 3.72 -9.77 -16.54
N ARG A 406 4.79 -10.59 -16.46
CA ARG A 406 5.80 -10.62 -17.53
C ARG A 406 5.26 -11.17 -18.86
N SER A 407 5.77 -10.63 -19.97
CA SER A 407 5.69 -11.23 -21.32
C SER A 407 7.07 -11.69 -21.77
N ILE A 408 7.43 -12.91 -21.37
CA ILE A 408 8.64 -13.59 -21.82
C ILE A 408 8.38 -14.23 -23.18
N THR A 409 9.03 -13.71 -24.23
CA THR A 409 9.11 -14.32 -25.57
C THR A 409 10.47 -14.99 -25.73
N TYR A 410 10.68 -16.15 -25.09
CA TYR A 410 11.92 -16.91 -25.21
C TYR A 410 11.63 -18.41 -25.39
N ALA A 411 11.51 -18.81 -26.65
CA ALA A 411 11.99 -20.13 -27.05
C ALA A 411 13.53 -20.09 -27.12
N LEU A 412 14.19 -21.25 -27.04
CA LEU A 412 15.66 -21.42 -27.06
C LEU A 412 16.38 -20.88 -25.80
N ILE A 413 16.23 -21.61 -24.69
CA ILE A 413 17.15 -21.56 -23.53
C ILE A 413 18.33 -22.56 -23.71
N ILE A 414 18.40 -23.26 -24.85
CA ILE A 414 19.49 -24.17 -25.21
C ILE A 414 20.33 -23.53 -26.32
N LEU A 415 21.25 -22.64 -25.93
CA LEU A 415 22.56 -22.37 -26.57
C LEU A 415 23.24 -21.17 -25.88
N GLN A 416 24.39 -21.43 -25.26
CA GLN A 416 25.47 -20.48 -24.89
C GLN A 416 25.10 -19.23 -24.05
N LEU A 417 25.67 -19.01 -22.86
CA LEU A 417 27.08 -18.71 -22.62
C LEU A 417 27.68 -17.66 -23.58
N CYS A 418 27.15 -16.43 -23.54
CA CYS A 418 27.98 -15.24 -23.72
C CYS A 418 27.40 -13.97 -23.06
N SER A 419 28.32 -13.09 -22.70
CA SER A 419 28.23 -11.90 -21.85
C SER A 419 27.21 -10.80 -22.23
N CYS A 420 26.71 -10.15 -21.16
CA CYS A 420 26.40 -8.71 -21.05
C CYS A 420 25.07 -8.12 -21.60
N VAL A 421 24.67 -7.05 -20.90
CA VAL A 421 23.55 -6.10 -21.09
C VAL A 421 22.21 -6.49 -20.45
N ARG A 422 21.82 -5.70 -19.44
CA ARG A 422 20.57 -5.84 -18.67
C ARG A 422 20.10 -4.46 -18.17
N LEU A 423 18.78 -4.30 -18.03
CA LEU A 423 18.06 -3.18 -17.41
C LEU A 423 17.99 -1.86 -18.19
N GLN A 424 16.77 -1.32 -18.29
CA GLN A 424 16.51 0.09 -18.64
C GLN A 424 15.21 0.57 -17.97
N ARG A 425 15.10 0.45 -16.63
CA ARG A 425 13.98 1.03 -15.86
C ARG A 425 14.30 1.49 -14.42
N GLU A 426 15.56 1.71 -14.07
CA GLU A 426 15.96 2.40 -12.82
C GLU A 426 15.85 3.94 -12.91
N ARG A 427 14.97 4.45 -13.81
CA ARG A 427 15.07 5.79 -14.41
C ARG A 427 14.54 6.96 -13.53
N ASN A 428 14.70 6.87 -12.21
CA ASN A 428 14.41 7.95 -11.24
C ASN A 428 15.06 7.73 -9.85
N ARG A 429 16.15 6.95 -9.77
CA ARG A 429 17.04 6.88 -8.59
C ARG A 429 18.49 7.10 -9.07
N PRO A 430 19.41 7.61 -8.25
CA PRO A 430 20.81 7.77 -8.65
C PRO A 430 21.41 6.41 -9.05
N ASP A 431 22.16 6.38 -10.14
CA ASP A 431 22.72 5.15 -10.70
C ASP A 431 23.96 4.74 -9.89
N VAL A 432 23.82 3.68 -9.08
CA VAL A 432 24.85 3.14 -8.19
C VAL A 432 25.21 1.74 -8.65
N SER A 433 26.50 1.42 -8.81
CA SER A 433 26.91 0.14 -9.40
C SER A 433 26.50 -1.06 -8.52
N PRO A 434 26.21 -2.24 -9.10
CA PRO A 434 25.89 -3.44 -8.32
C PRO A 434 26.97 -3.85 -7.32
N THR A 435 28.22 -3.47 -7.59
CA THR A 435 29.38 -3.66 -6.71
C THR A 435 29.40 -2.76 -5.48
N GLU A 436 28.81 -1.56 -5.53
CA GLU A 436 28.77 -0.61 -4.41
C GLU A 436 27.57 -0.82 -3.48
N ARG A 437 26.49 -1.45 -4.00
CA ARG A 437 25.30 -1.82 -3.22
C ARG A 437 25.54 -3.02 -2.27
N GLN A 438 26.73 -3.61 -2.27
CA GLN A 438 27.13 -4.70 -1.36
C GLN A 438 27.71 -4.15 -0.06
N PHE A 439 27.30 -4.72 1.08
CA PHE A 439 27.92 -4.43 2.36
C PHE A 439 29.35 -4.96 2.40
N ARG A 440 30.30 -4.10 2.79
CA ARG A 440 31.72 -4.45 2.96
C ARG A 440 32.20 -3.99 4.33
N VAL A 441 33.12 -4.74 4.94
CA VAL A 441 33.88 -4.26 6.10
C VAL A 441 34.71 -3.04 5.67
N VAL A 442 34.61 -1.95 6.42
CA VAL A 442 35.48 -0.76 6.24
C VAL A 442 36.40 -0.53 7.44
N TYR A 443 35.96 -0.92 8.64
CA TYR A 443 36.78 -0.93 9.85
C TYR A 443 36.52 -2.22 10.62
N GLU A 444 37.55 -2.79 11.24
CA GLU A 444 37.43 -3.93 12.13
C GLU A 444 38.51 -3.96 13.21
N TRP A 445 38.11 -4.33 14.42
CA TRP A 445 38.96 -4.34 15.61
C TRP A 445 38.89 -5.68 16.34
N ARG A 446 40.01 -6.06 16.95
CA ARG A 446 40.07 -7.12 17.98
C ARG A 446 39.60 -6.59 19.32
N THR A 447 40.15 -5.45 19.71
CA THR A 447 39.81 -4.64 20.88
C THR A 447 39.72 -3.18 20.44
N LEU A 448 38.81 -2.40 21.02
CA LEU A 448 38.68 -0.97 20.73
C LEU A 448 39.71 -0.21 21.56
N ASP A 449 40.46 0.69 20.92
CA ASP A 449 41.50 1.52 21.55
C ASP A 449 41.20 3.02 21.37
N PHE A 450 41.88 3.87 22.12
CA PHE A 450 41.60 5.30 22.21
C PHE A 450 42.82 6.15 21.87
N ALA A 451 42.58 7.39 21.42
CA ALA A 451 43.62 8.35 21.07
C ALA A 451 44.31 8.92 22.33
N PHE A 452 45.11 8.09 23.01
CA PHE A 452 45.99 8.51 24.09
C PHE A 452 47.14 9.37 23.53
N ARG A 453 47.64 10.34 24.31
CA ARG A 453 48.69 11.27 23.88
C ARG A 453 50.03 10.60 23.61
N ASN A 454 50.25 9.42 24.20
CA ASN A 454 51.41 8.55 24.04
C ASN A 454 51.18 7.20 24.74
N GLU A 455 52.05 6.24 24.46
CA GLU A 455 51.96 4.89 25.03
C GLU A 455 52.16 4.85 26.56
N GLN A 456 52.81 5.85 27.19
CA GLN A 456 52.96 5.89 28.64
C GLN A 456 51.61 6.20 29.32
N GLU A 457 50.83 7.14 28.75
CA GLU A 457 49.47 7.45 29.22
C GLU A 457 48.54 6.24 29.06
N ARG A 458 48.59 5.57 27.90
CA ARG A 458 47.86 4.33 27.60
C ARG A 458 48.23 3.18 28.55
N SER A 459 49.52 2.90 28.71
CA SER A 459 50.02 1.87 29.62
C SER A 459 49.66 2.16 31.08
N ALA A 460 49.67 3.43 31.49
CA ALA A 460 49.28 3.82 32.84
C ALA A 460 47.76 3.72 33.07
N ALA A 461 46.92 4.02 32.07
CA ALA A 461 45.48 3.79 32.12
C ALA A 461 45.15 2.29 32.22
N ILE A 462 45.90 1.43 31.52
CA ILE A 462 45.78 -0.03 31.64
C ILE A 462 46.20 -0.49 33.05
N PHE A 463 47.34 -0.02 33.56
CA PHE A 463 47.82 -0.37 34.90
C PHE A 463 46.86 0.07 36.02
N ARG A 464 46.20 1.23 35.88
CA ARG A 464 45.19 1.72 36.83
C ARG A 464 43.80 1.08 36.65
N GLY A 465 43.58 0.28 35.60
CA GLY A 465 42.27 -0.31 35.29
C GLY A 465 41.25 0.68 34.70
N GLU A 466 41.69 1.88 34.31
CA GLU A 466 40.89 2.90 33.63
C GLU A 466 40.60 2.51 32.17
N TYR A 467 41.50 1.73 31.56
CA TYR A 467 41.33 1.09 30.26
C TYR A 467 41.54 -0.43 30.39
N ILE A 468 40.52 -1.22 30.07
CA ILE A 468 40.58 -2.69 30.08
C ILE A 468 40.06 -3.18 28.72
N PRO A 469 40.92 -3.47 27.73
CA PRO A 469 40.51 -3.67 26.32
C PRO A 469 39.33 -4.63 26.09
N ARG A 470 39.30 -5.79 26.75
CA ARG A 470 38.19 -6.77 26.68
C ARG A 470 36.85 -6.32 27.28
N ASN A 471 36.86 -5.27 28.12
CA ASN A 471 35.66 -4.72 28.75
C ASN A 471 35.04 -3.58 27.92
N VAL A 472 35.68 -3.20 26.81
CA VAL A 472 35.22 -2.13 25.91
C VAL A 472 34.43 -2.74 24.74
N ILE A 473 33.24 -2.19 24.48
CA ILE A 473 32.34 -2.61 23.38
C ILE A 473 31.74 -1.38 22.72
N ILE A 474 31.54 -1.44 21.40
CA ILE A 474 30.85 -0.44 20.59
C ILE A 474 29.40 -0.87 20.35
N SER A 475 28.45 0.05 20.48
CA SER A 475 27.04 -0.18 20.15
C SER A 475 26.59 0.60 18.92
N ASP A 476 26.49 1.93 19.01
CA ASP A 476 25.88 2.77 17.98
C ASP A 476 26.88 3.57 17.12
N ILE A 477 26.43 3.98 15.93
CA ILE A 477 27.17 4.82 14.98
C ILE A 477 26.26 5.89 14.37
N LYS A 478 26.78 7.13 14.22
CA LYS A 478 26.20 8.17 13.36
C LYS A 478 27.29 8.91 12.58
N PRO A 479 27.30 8.84 11.24
CA PRO A 479 28.16 9.70 10.42
C PRO A 479 27.76 11.18 10.53
N TYR A 480 28.74 12.08 10.49
CA TYR A 480 28.53 13.51 10.18
C TYR A 480 29.82 14.14 9.64
N ALA A 481 29.73 14.83 8.49
CA ALA A 481 30.89 15.28 7.71
C ALA A 481 31.92 14.15 7.53
N ASN A 482 33.20 14.38 7.89
CA ASN A 482 34.28 13.39 7.80
C ASN A 482 34.48 12.55 9.08
N ARG A 483 33.51 12.54 10.01
CA ARG A 483 33.59 11.81 11.28
C ARG A 483 32.50 10.76 11.40
N LEU A 484 32.85 9.60 11.95
CA LEU A 484 31.90 8.57 12.38
C LEU A 484 31.85 8.63 13.90
N TYR A 485 30.77 9.17 14.46
CA TYR A 485 30.57 9.23 15.91
C TYR A 485 30.11 7.86 16.41
N LEU A 486 30.74 7.37 17.48
CA LEU A 486 30.59 6.01 18.01
C LEU A 486 30.22 6.07 19.50
N THR A 487 29.35 5.16 19.96
CA THR A 487 29.05 5.00 21.40
C THR A 487 29.71 3.76 21.97
N ILE A 488 30.20 3.91 23.20
CA ILE A 488 31.00 2.93 23.93
C ILE A 488 30.37 2.73 25.31
N PRO A 489 29.26 1.98 25.43
CA PRO A 489 28.50 1.86 26.66
C PRO A 489 29.31 1.20 27.78
N ARG A 490 29.34 1.84 28.96
CA ARG A 490 30.13 1.40 30.13
C ARG A 490 29.47 0.23 30.88
N MET A 491 29.29 -0.89 30.19
CA MET A 491 28.68 -2.11 30.74
C MET A 491 29.55 -2.78 31.81
N LEU A 492 30.88 -2.63 31.69
CA LEU A 492 31.90 -3.09 32.62
C LEU A 492 32.92 -1.97 32.90
N PRO A 493 33.74 -2.07 33.97
CA PRO A 493 34.80 -1.11 34.25
C PRO A 493 35.88 -1.07 33.17
N GLY A 494 36.56 0.06 33.00
CA GLY A 494 37.72 0.17 32.10
C GLY A 494 37.42 0.66 30.69
N SER A 495 36.41 1.53 30.51
CA SER A 495 36.18 2.26 29.25
C SER A 495 36.45 3.77 29.44
N PRO A 496 37.58 4.30 28.95
CA PRO A 496 37.99 5.70 29.10
C PRO A 496 36.93 6.70 28.64
N ALA A 497 36.32 6.47 27.47
CA ALA A 497 35.20 7.25 26.96
C ALA A 497 33.92 6.40 26.86
N THR A 498 32.78 7.08 26.77
CA THR A 498 31.48 6.48 26.40
C THR A 498 30.87 7.08 25.13
N LEU A 499 31.38 8.24 24.70
CA LEU A 499 31.10 8.83 23.40
C LEU A 499 32.42 9.26 22.74
N GLY A 500 32.61 8.94 21.47
CA GLY A 500 33.81 9.28 20.71
C GLY A 500 33.55 9.37 19.21
N TYR A 501 34.61 9.52 18.42
CA TYR A 501 34.55 9.39 16.97
C TYR A 501 35.83 8.81 16.36
N ILE A 502 35.72 8.36 15.11
CA ILE A 502 36.87 8.10 14.21
C ILE A 502 36.74 8.95 12.95
N ILE A 503 37.84 9.16 12.23
CA ILE A 503 37.86 9.93 10.98
C ILE A 503 37.63 8.98 9.78
N ALA A 504 36.99 9.51 8.73
CA ALA A 504 36.74 8.88 7.43
C ALA A 504 37.24 9.84 6.31
N PRO A 505 37.55 9.39 5.07
CA PRO A 505 37.00 8.21 4.38
C PRO A 505 37.82 6.92 4.45
N ASP A 506 39.15 7.01 4.57
CA ASP A 506 40.10 5.88 4.60
C ASP A 506 41.27 6.21 5.53
N ASN A 507 41.52 5.39 6.56
CA ASN A 507 42.56 5.66 7.59
C ASN A 507 43.95 5.17 7.18
N ASN A 508 44.45 5.62 6.01
CA ASN A 508 45.76 5.23 5.45
C ASN A 508 46.01 3.70 5.36
N GLY A 509 44.95 2.91 5.21
CA GLY A 509 45.01 1.44 5.19
C GLY A 509 44.94 0.77 6.57
N LYS A 510 44.89 1.52 7.67
CA LYS A 510 44.62 0.99 9.02
C LYS A 510 43.12 0.69 9.17
N THR A 511 42.76 -0.56 9.49
CA THR A 511 41.37 -1.00 9.67
C THR A 511 40.85 -0.81 11.10
N ASP A 512 41.75 -0.61 12.08
CA ASP A 512 41.50 -0.51 13.51
C ASP A 512 41.87 0.88 14.08
N PRO A 513 41.29 1.99 13.58
CA PRO A 513 41.62 3.33 14.05
C PRO A 513 41.28 3.53 15.54
N GLU A 514 42.08 4.35 16.23
CA GLU A 514 41.83 4.77 17.61
C GLU A 514 40.64 5.72 17.72
N ILE A 515 39.88 5.62 18.81
CA ILE A 515 38.70 6.44 19.09
C ILE A 515 39.10 7.73 19.81
N GLU A 516 38.73 8.88 19.26
CA GLU A 516 38.86 10.20 19.85
C GLU A 516 37.72 10.47 20.88
N PRO A 517 37.99 10.69 22.18
CA PRO A 517 36.96 10.99 23.18
C PRO A 517 36.20 12.29 22.90
N TYR A 518 34.87 12.24 22.87
CA TYR A 518 34.03 13.34 22.39
C TYR A 518 33.00 13.84 23.43
N PRO A 519 32.76 15.17 23.54
CA PRO A 519 33.51 16.26 22.91
C PRO A 519 34.91 16.49 23.51
N SER A 520 35.18 15.90 24.68
CA SER A 520 36.52 15.83 25.26
C SER A 520 36.61 14.69 26.27
N LEU A 521 37.82 14.42 26.76
CA LEU A 521 38.04 13.46 27.85
C LEU A 521 37.35 13.89 29.16
N GLN A 522 37.33 15.20 29.49
CA GLN A 522 36.63 15.71 30.68
C GLN A 522 35.11 15.50 30.58
N MET A 523 34.53 15.68 29.39
CA MET A 523 33.11 15.39 29.16
C MET A 523 32.78 13.90 29.16
N ASN A 524 33.77 13.02 29.33
CA ASN A 524 33.61 11.59 29.55
C ASN A 524 34.02 11.14 30.97
N GLU A 525 34.37 12.06 31.89
CA GLU A 525 34.87 11.72 33.23
C GLU A 525 33.88 10.87 34.05
N ILE A 526 34.29 9.68 34.48
CA ILE A 526 33.47 8.76 35.29
C ILE A 526 33.28 9.36 36.69
N GLY A 527 32.04 9.36 37.19
CA GLY A 527 31.69 9.89 38.51
C GLY A 527 31.38 11.39 38.52
N ASN A 528 31.88 12.15 37.54
CA ASN A 528 31.47 13.52 37.34
C ASN A 528 30.06 13.56 36.73
N CYS A 529 29.03 13.71 37.55
CA CYS A 529 27.64 13.73 37.06
C CYS A 529 27.30 14.90 36.11
N SER A 530 28.19 15.90 35.95
CA SER A 530 28.11 16.91 34.89
C SER A 530 28.45 16.33 33.50
N ALA A 531 29.32 15.32 33.46
CA ALA A 531 29.85 14.63 32.27
C ALA A 531 29.09 13.33 31.92
N LEU A 532 29.41 12.75 30.75
CA LEU A 532 28.78 11.55 30.21
C LEU A 532 29.22 10.27 30.94
N GLN A 533 28.26 9.50 31.43
CA GLN A 533 28.49 8.28 32.21
C GLN A 533 28.31 7.01 31.37
N PHE A 534 27.15 6.82 30.75
CA PHE A 534 26.83 5.65 29.93
C PHE A 534 25.95 6.08 28.75
N VAL A 535 26.56 6.29 27.58
CA VAL A 535 25.84 6.55 26.33
C VAL A 535 25.77 5.26 25.52
N GLN A 536 24.55 4.79 25.23
CA GLN A 536 24.31 3.58 24.43
C GLN A 536 23.96 3.95 22.99
N GLY A 537 23.11 4.96 22.78
CA GLY A 537 22.66 5.41 21.46
C GLY A 537 22.84 6.92 21.25
N ILE A 538 22.95 7.31 19.98
CA ILE A 538 23.07 8.71 19.53
C ILE A 538 22.24 8.95 18.28
N ALA A 539 21.80 10.19 18.10
CA ALA A 539 21.21 10.65 16.84
C ALA A 539 21.87 11.98 16.42
N VAL A 540 21.91 12.25 15.11
CA VAL A 540 22.31 13.55 14.56
C VAL A 540 21.13 14.11 13.79
N ASP A 541 20.73 15.34 14.09
CA ASP A 541 19.64 16.02 13.37
C ASP A 541 20.14 16.72 12.09
N ALA A 542 19.22 17.10 11.21
CA ALA A 542 19.50 17.70 9.91
C ALA A 542 20.29 19.04 9.97
N ARG A 543 20.50 19.63 11.16
CA ARG A 543 21.31 20.85 11.34
C ARG A 543 22.72 20.55 11.83
N GLY A 544 23.05 19.29 12.12
CA GLY A 544 24.33 18.89 12.69
C GLY A 544 24.39 19.02 14.22
N ILE A 545 23.27 18.80 14.92
CA ILE A 545 23.29 18.65 16.39
C ILE A 545 23.32 17.16 16.72
N LEU A 546 24.28 16.72 17.54
CA LEU A 546 24.33 15.37 18.07
C LEU A 546 23.60 15.31 19.41
N TRP A 547 22.63 14.41 19.49
CA TRP A 547 21.81 14.12 20.66
C TRP A 547 22.31 12.82 21.29
N ALA A 548 22.92 12.90 22.47
CA ALA A 548 23.43 11.76 23.23
C ALA A 548 22.53 11.48 24.43
N VAL A 549 21.99 10.25 24.51
CA VAL A 549 21.21 9.80 25.66
C VAL A 549 22.09 9.03 26.63
N ASP A 550 22.10 9.45 27.90
CA ASP A 550 22.94 8.92 28.96
C ASP A 550 22.08 8.32 30.07
N SER A 551 22.23 7.01 30.33
CA SER A 551 21.49 6.30 31.39
C SER A 551 21.90 6.71 32.82
N GLY A 552 23.01 7.46 32.96
CA GLY A 552 23.55 7.91 34.25
C GLY A 552 24.23 6.82 35.08
N ARG A 553 24.22 5.56 34.63
CA ARG A 553 24.66 4.36 35.36
C ARG A 553 25.83 3.67 34.66
N VAL A 554 26.95 3.46 35.35
CA VAL A 554 28.08 2.68 34.83
C VAL A 554 28.15 1.28 35.47
N ASN A 555 28.89 0.37 34.83
CA ASN A 555 29.07 -1.02 35.24
C ASN A 555 27.75 -1.81 35.28
N THR A 556 26.88 -1.60 34.29
CA THR A 556 25.50 -2.12 34.30
C THR A 556 25.37 -3.65 34.36
N LEU A 557 26.43 -4.40 34.03
CA LEU A 557 26.50 -5.87 34.18
C LEU A 557 27.05 -6.34 35.55
N LEU A 558 27.48 -5.43 36.43
CA LEU A 558 27.84 -5.74 37.82
C LEU A 558 26.63 -5.58 38.75
N PRO A 559 26.61 -6.22 39.94
CA PRO A 559 25.56 -6.00 40.94
C PRO A 559 25.38 -4.53 41.29
N ALA A 560 24.14 -4.10 41.55
CA ALA A 560 23.77 -2.69 41.71
C ALA A 560 24.63 -1.92 42.73
N ASN A 561 25.06 -2.57 43.82
CA ASN A 561 25.92 -2.00 44.87
C ASN A 561 27.30 -1.54 44.35
N ASN A 562 27.72 -2.00 43.17
CA ASN A 562 29.01 -1.69 42.54
C ASN A 562 28.86 -0.73 41.33
N GLN A 563 27.67 -0.17 41.13
CA GLN A 563 27.37 0.78 40.04
C GLN A 563 27.46 2.22 40.56
N LEU A 564 28.14 3.10 39.83
CA LEU A 564 28.04 4.54 40.08
C LEU A 564 26.79 5.07 39.35
N VAL A 565 25.99 5.87 40.07
CA VAL A 565 24.65 6.28 39.64
C VAL A 565 24.49 7.80 39.74
N CYS A 566 24.65 8.48 38.61
CA CYS A 566 24.24 9.86 38.37
C CYS A 566 22.77 9.93 37.94
N ASN A 567 22.22 11.14 37.73
CA ASN A 567 20.93 11.28 37.05
C ASN A 567 21.04 10.82 35.57
N PRO A 568 20.02 10.13 35.02
CA PRO A 568 19.89 9.92 33.58
C PRO A 568 19.63 11.28 32.90
N LYS A 569 20.22 11.48 31.72
CA LYS A 569 20.21 12.78 31.04
C LYS A 569 20.30 12.69 29.51
N LEU A 570 19.86 13.75 28.86
CA LEU A 570 19.99 13.98 27.42
C LEU A 570 20.93 15.19 27.21
N MET A 571 21.93 15.05 26.33
CA MET A 571 22.93 16.09 26.06
C MET A 571 23.04 16.37 24.57
N LEU A 572 22.93 17.64 24.17
CA LEU A 572 22.96 18.08 22.77
C LEU A 572 24.26 18.84 22.49
N PHE A 573 25.03 18.38 21.49
CA PHE A 573 26.31 18.96 21.11
C PHE A 573 26.28 19.50 19.68
N ASP A 574 26.72 20.74 19.47
CA ASP A 574 26.84 21.37 18.16
C ASP A 574 28.06 20.81 17.41
N LEU A 575 27.85 19.97 16.39
CA LEU A 575 28.95 19.38 15.62
C LEU A 575 29.69 20.43 14.77
N LYS A 576 29.01 21.52 14.35
CA LYS A 576 29.60 22.62 13.57
C LYS A 576 30.43 23.55 14.45
N ARG A 577 30.12 23.63 15.75
CA ARG A 577 30.90 24.35 16.78
C ARG A 577 31.74 23.39 17.64
N ASN A 578 32.36 22.40 17.01
CA ASN A 578 33.31 21.44 17.60
C ASN A 578 32.88 20.84 18.96
N GLY A 579 31.60 20.46 19.08
CA GLY A 579 31.06 19.83 20.29
C GLY A 579 30.70 20.79 21.42
N THR A 580 30.41 22.05 21.12
CA THR A 580 29.81 22.98 22.09
C THR A 580 28.49 22.41 22.61
N LEU A 581 28.36 22.28 23.94
CA LEU A 581 27.14 21.84 24.60
C LEU A 581 26.04 22.90 24.43
N ILE A 582 24.94 22.55 23.77
CA ILE A 582 23.76 23.40 23.57
C ILE A 582 22.77 23.25 24.72
N LEU A 583 22.52 22.00 25.14
CA LEU A 583 21.51 21.67 26.14
C LEU A 583 21.96 20.45 26.94
N ARG A 584 21.73 20.53 28.26
CA ARG A 584 21.66 19.39 29.15
C ARG A 584 20.22 19.32 29.69
N TYR A 585 19.61 18.15 29.65
CA TYR A 585 18.32 17.89 30.28
C TYR A 585 18.45 16.65 31.19
N ASP A 586 18.35 16.83 32.50
CA ASP A 586 18.23 15.72 33.46
C ASP A 586 16.78 15.21 33.44
N PHE A 587 16.59 13.90 33.26
CA PHE A 587 15.25 13.32 33.25
C PHE A 587 14.67 13.23 34.67
N PRO A 588 13.38 13.56 34.89
CA PRO A 588 12.67 13.29 36.14
C PRO A 588 12.62 11.78 36.46
N ASP A 589 12.72 11.41 37.73
CA ASP A 589 12.81 10.00 38.18
C ASP A 589 11.53 9.19 37.91
N ASP A 590 10.36 9.86 37.87
CA ASP A 590 9.06 9.29 37.48
C ASP A 590 8.94 8.99 35.96
N VAL A 591 9.80 9.63 35.17
CA VAL A 591 9.94 9.40 33.72
C VAL A 591 11.05 8.39 33.45
N VAL A 592 12.21 8.54 34.10
CA VAL A 592 13.38 7.65 33.94
C VAL A 592 14.00 7.34 35.30
N ALA A 593 13.67 6.17 35.84
CA ALA A 593 14.11 5.75 37.17
C ALA A 593 15.64 5.65 37.27
N ARG A 594 16.24 6.52 38.09
CA ARG A 594 17.69 6.77 38.15
C ARG A 594 18.52 5.51 38.43
N GLY A 595 18.03 4.61 39.29
CA GLY A 595 18.73 3.38 39.66
C GLY A 595 18.49 2.16 38.76
N THR A 596 17.47 2.17 37.89
CA THR A 596 16.99 0.96 37.18
C THR A 596 16.77 1.13 35.68
N ASN A 597 16.76 2.36 35.15
CA ASN A 597 16.63 2.63 33.72
C ASN A 597 17.72 1.97 32.86
N TYR A 598 17.40 1.70 31.60
CA TYR A 598 18.38 1.32 30.58
C TYR A 598 17.99 2.02 29.27
N LEU A 599 18.39 3.28 29.12
CA LEU A 599 18.13 4.05 27.90
C LEU A 599 19.03 3.52 26.77
N ASN A 600 18.43 2.95 25.72
CA ASN A 600 19.15 2.33 24.61
C ASN A 600 19.23 3.26 23.38
N LYS A 601 18.23 3.22 22.50
CA LYS A 601 18.25 3.88 21.18
C LYS A 601 17.49 5.20 21.22
N ILE A 602 17.81 6.11 20.30
CA ILE A 602 17.19 7.44 20.17
C ILE A 602 16.94 7.79 18.69
N VAL A 603 15.77 8.37 18.39
CA VAL A 603 15.45 9.01 17.11
C VAL A 603 14.80 10.38 17.33
N ILE A 604 15.01 11.30 16.38
CA ILE A 604 14.66 12.72 16.49
C ILE A 604 13.61 13.10 15.44
N ASP A 605 12.50 13.66 15.89
CA ASP A 605 11.42 14.20 15.06
C ASP A 605 11.48 15.73 15.06
N ASP A 606 11.73 16.31 13.89
CA ASP A 606 11.83 17.75 13.64
C ASP A 606 10.48 18.49 13.77
N THR A 607 9.34 17.80 13.77
CA THR A 607 8.02 18.45 13.75
C THR A 607 7.77 19.36 14.96
N ASN A 608 7.30 20.60 14.71
CA ASN A 608 6.57 21.51 15.63
C ASN A 608 7.16 21.80 17.03
N GLY A 609 8.37 21.37 17.33
CA GLY A 609 9.03 21.61 18.62
C GLY A 609 10.21 20.71 18.98
N GLU A 610 10.68 19.89 18.03
CA GLU A 610 11.82 18.98 18.16
C GLU A 610 11.65 17.97 19.30
N PHE A 611 11.16 16.78 18.93
CA PHE A 611 10.94 15.68 19.84
C PHE A 611 12.05 14.63 19.71
N ALA A 612 12.41 14.01 20.83
CA ALA A 612 13.23 12.81 20.85
C ALA A 612 12.38 11.64 21.38
N TYR A 613 12.43 10.51 20.69
CA TYR A 613 11.85 9.24 21.13
C TYR A 613 12.99 8.30 21.49
N ILE A 614 12.97 7.81 22.73
CA ILE A 614 14.07 7.07 23.36
C ILE A 614 13.51 5.76 23.93
N THR A 615 14.17 4.63 23.67
CA THR A 615 13.77 3.34 24.26
C THR A 615 14.37 3.15 25.64
N ASP A 616 13.54 2.82 26.64
CA ASP A 616 13.97 2.44 27.99
C ASP A 616 13.66 0.96 28.24
N ASN A 617 14.72 0.14 28.29
CA ASN A 617 14.69 -1.31 28.52
C ASN A 617 14.69 -1.65 30.03
N ASN A 618 14.12 -0.79 30.88
CA ASN A 618 13.92 -1.07 32.29
C ASN A 618 12.95 -2.26 32.47
N GLY A 619 13.42 -3.38 33.02
CA GLY A 619 12.58 -4.59 33.16
C GLY A 619 11.32 -4.40 34.02
N ALA A 620 11.35 -3.50 35.00
CA ALA A 620 10.17 -3.14 35.78
C ALA A 620 9.20 -2.27 34.96
N ASP A 621 9.73 -1.25 34.30
CA ASP A 621 8.97 -0.19 33.61
C ASP A 621 9.51 0.08 32.21
N PRO A 622 9.31 -0.81 31.21
CA PRO A 622 9.81 -0.57 29.86
C PRO A 622 8.88 0.36 29.09
N GLY A 623 9.42 1.21 28.22
CA GLY A 623 8.60 2.12 27.42
C GLY A 623 9.39 3.05 26.50
N ILE A 624 8.65 3.96 25.85
CA ILE A 624 9.23 5.05 25.04
C ILE A 624 9.23 6.32 25.89
N VAL A 625 10.42 6.79 26.25
CA VAL A 625 10.61 8.13 26.81
C VAL A 625 10.52 9.13 25.66
N VAL A 626 9.63 10.11 25.82
CA VAL A 626 9.44 11.21 24.88
C VAL A 626 9.99 12.47 25.55
N PHE A 627 10.85 13.21 24.86
CA PHE A 627 11.29 14.54 25.26
C PHE A 627 10.90 15.55 24.18
N SER A 628 10.48 16.75 24.57
CA SER A 628 10.20 17.87 23.66
C SER A 628 11.07 19.08 24.04
N ARG A 629 11.90 19.53 23.09
CA ARG A 629 12.83 20.65 23.31
C ARG A 629 12.09 21.98 23.50
N LYS A 630 11.06 22.24 22.70
CA LYS A 630 10.26 23.48 22.71
C LYS A 630 9.59 23.79 24.05
N ILE A 631 9.20 22.77 24.81
CA ILE A 631 8.61 22.92 26.15
C ILE A 631 9.54 22.41 27.28
N ASN A 632 10.78 22.02 26.93
CA ASN A 632 11.81 21.48 27.82
C ASN A 632 11.27 20.45 28.84
N ARG A 633 10.51 19.46 28.34
CA ARG A 633 9.80 18.48 29.19
C ARG A 633 9.84 17.09 28.58
N SER A 634 9.96 16.07 29.44
CA SER A 634 9.77 14.67 29.09
C SER A 634 8.53 14.02 29.75
N TRP A 635 8.08 12.91 29.16
CA TRP A 635 7.11 11.95 29.69
C TRP A 635 7.44 10.56 29.13
N LYS A 636 6.74 9.50 29.57
CA LYS A 636 7.02 8.13 29.14
C LYS A 636 5.75 7.37 28.80
N VAL A 637 5.67 6.96 27.54
CA VAL A 637 4.58 6.18 26.95
C VAL A 637 4.85 4.69 27.19
N ARG A 638 3.81 3.96 27.59
CA ARG A 638 3.89 2.57 28.07
C ARG A 638 2.76 1.75 27.46
N GLU A 639 3.08 0.62 26.85
CA GLU A 639 2.10 -0.40 26.45
C GLU A 639 2.73 -1.78 26.74
N ASN A 640 2.03 -2.60 27.53
CA ASN A 640 2.61 -3.82 28.12
C ASN A 640 2.73 -5.00 27.14
N SER A 641 1.90 -5.07 26.09
CA SER A 641 1.90 -6.19 25.15
C SER A 641 2.99 -6.09 24.07
N SER A 642 3.29 -4.86 23.64
CA SER A 642 4.20 -4.54 22.53
C SER A 642 5.59 -4.08 22.98
N MET A 643 5.72 -3.51 24.18
CA MET A 643 7.01 -2.98 24.68
C MET A 643 7.74 -3.96 25.61
N ARG A 644 7.23 -5.18 25.82
CA ARG A 644 7.87 -6.21 26.67
C ARG A 644 8.39 -7.40 25.87
N ALA A 645 9.38 -8.09 26.44
CA ALA A 645 9.89 -9.36 25.95
C ALA A 645 8.76 -10.41 25.83
N ASN A 646 8.66 -11.06 24.66
CA ASN A 646 7.76 -12.19 24.44
C ASN A 646 8.48 -13.48 24.85
N ARG A 647 7.78 -14.35 25.61
CA ARG A 647 8.30 -15.63 26.11
C ARG A 647 8.83 -16.52 24.99
N ASP A 648 8.15 -16.55 23.85
CA ASP A 648 8.50 -17.41 22.72
C ASP A 648 9.78 -16.98 21.98
N ALA A 649 10.36 -15.83 22.36
CA ALA A 649 11.56 -15.24 21.75
C ALA A 649 12.68 -14.94 22.78
N LEU A 650 12.56 -15.44 24.02
CA LEU A 650 13.60 -15.29 25.06
C LEU A 650 14.86 -16.12 24.77
N ASP A 651 14.66 -17.39 24.36
CA ASP A 651 15.74 -18.33 24.07
C ASP A 651 16.18 -18.23 22.60
N PHE A 652 17.40 -17.76 22.37
CA PHE A 652 18.01 -17.78 21.04
C PHE A 652 19.53 -17.89 21.11
N ALA A 653 20.13 -18.45 20.05
CA ALA A 653 21.57 -18.54 19.90
C ALA A 653 22.07 -17.61 18.79
N VAL A 654 23.22 -16.97 19.03
CA VAL A 654 23.97 -16.23 18.01
C VAL A 654 25.35 -16.88 17.91
N ASN A 655 25.68 -17.39 16.72
CA ASN A 655 26.93 -18.11 16.44
C ASN A 655 27.32 -19.16 17.53
N GLY A 656 26.33 -19.95 17.97
CA GLY A 656 26.50 -21.03 18.95
C GLY A 656 26.48 -20.63 20.43
N THR A 657 26.50 -19.35 20.78
CA THR A 657 26.28 -18.90 22.17
C THR A 657 24.77 -18.68 22.39
N GLN A 658 24.19 -19.48 23.27
CA GLN A 658 22.81 -19.33 23.74
C GLN A 658 22.67 -18.11 24.67
N LEU A 659 21.58 -17.37 24.48
CA LEU A 659 21.13 -16.28 25.34
C LEU A 659 19.72 -16.61 25.85
N ASN A 660 19.47 -16.29 27.12
CA ASN A 660 18.17 -16.46 27.78
C ASN A 660 18.04 -15.36 28.84
N PHE A 661 17.65 -14.16 28.40
CA PHE A 661 17.29 -13.05 29.27
C PHE A 661 16.31 -12.12 28.56
N SER A 662 15.39 -11.53 29.33
CA SER A 662 14.34 -10.67 28.82
C SER A 662 14.89 -9.30 28.43
N ILE A 663 15.03 -9.05 27.13
CA ILE A 663 15.23 -7.70 26.59
C ILE A 663 13.89 -7.20 26.08
N HIS A 664 13.41 -6.12 26.71
CA HIS A 664 12.15 -5.43 26.42
C HIS A 664 12.35 -4.52 25.19
N ILE A 665 11.54 -3.46 25.03
CA ILE A 665 11.67 -2.48 23.94
C ILE A 665 13.12 -2.00 23.77
N ASP A 666 13.65 -2.09 22.56
CA ASP A 666 15.08 -1.97 22.30
C ASP A 666 15.37 -1.17 21.02
N GLY A 667 15.20 -1.77 19.85
CA GLY A 667 15.31 -1.14 18.55
C GLY A 667 14.18 -0.14 18.27
N ILE A 668 14.52 0.99 17.62
CA ILE A 668 13.58 2.06 17.25
C ILE A 668 13.99 2.69 15.91
N ALA A 669 13.01 3.10 15.10
CA ALA A 669 13.22 3.85 13.87
C ALA A 669 12.06 4.83 13.64
N LEU A 670 12.35 6.06 13.23
CA LEU A 670 11.33 7.05 12.87
C LEU A 670 11.10 7.03 11.37
N GLY A 671 9.84 6.94 10.94
CA GLY A 671 9.47 6.98 9.53
C GLY A 671 9.61 8.36 8.88
N PRO A 672 9.60 8.42 7.54
CA PRO A 672 9.28 9.64 6.82
C PRO A 672 7.86 10.12 7.18
N TYR A 673 7.55 11.36 6.82
CA TYR A 673 6.18 11.86 6.94
C TYR A 673 5.28 11.27 5.85
N TYR A 674 4.01 11.06 6.17
CA TYR A 674 2.95 10.66 5.24
C TYR A 674 1.65 11.39 5.60
N ASN A 675 0.77 11.60 4.62
CA ASN A 675 -0.57 12.10 4.90
C ASN A 675 -1.47 10.92 5.32
N PRO A 676 -2.02 10.87 6.56
CA PRO A 676 -2.87 9.77 7.02
C PRO A 676 -4.25 9.72 6.34
N GLN A 677 -4.62 10.74 5.57
CA GLN A 677 -5.90 10.83 4.85
C GLN A 677 -5.79 10.32 3.39
N THR A 678 -4.60 10.34 2.79
CA THR A 678 -4.37 9.87 1.39
C THR A 678 -3.34 8.74 1.26
N GLY A 679 -2.46 8.58 2.26
CA GLY A 679 -1.30 7.67 2.22
C GLY A 679 -0.07 8.26 1.52
N ASP A 680 -0.14 9.47 0.98
CA ASP A 680 0.92 10.04 0.14
C ASP A 680 2.16 10.52 0.91
N VAL A 681 3.28 10.51 0.19
CA VAL A 681 4.61 10.99 0.60
C VAL A 681 4.98 12.25 -0.21
N ASN A 682 4.00 13.12 -0.45
CA ASN A 682 4.19 14.32 -1.27
C ASN A 682 4.86 15.43 -0.46
N LEU A 683 6.11 15.72 -0.81
CA LEU A 683 6.77 16.97 -0.46
C LEU A 683 6.22 18.10 -1.33
N ASP A 684 6.18 19.31 -0.79
CA ASP A 684 5.86 20.48 -1.61
C ASP A 684 6.96 20.78 -2.64
N SER A 685 6.69 21.65 -3.61
CA SER A 685 7.63 22.01 -4.67
C SER A 685 8.88 22.78 -4.19
N SER A 686 8.93 23.16 -2.91
CA SER A 686 10.05 23.80 -2.21
C SER A 686 10.87 22.81 -1.36
N GLY A 687 10.45 21.55 -1.25
CA GLY A 687 11.11 20.53 -0.42
C GLY A 687 10.82 20.66 1.08
N THR A 688 9.74 21.35 1.45
CA THR A 688 9.30 21.56 2.83
C THR A 688 8.00 20.81 3.14
N TYR A 689 7.62 20.82 4.43
CA TYR A 689 6.28 20.45 4.87
C TYR A 689 5.48 21.71 5.15
N SER A 690 4.43 21.94 4.36
CA SER A 690 3.44 22.97 4.66
C SER A 690 2.71 22.62 5.96
N ILE A 691 2.80 23.52 6.94
CA ILE A 691 2.26 23.33 8.31
C ILE A 691 0.72 23.17 8.31
N GLU A 692 0.06 23.55 7.22
CA GLU A 692 -1.39 23.47 7.01
C GLU A 692 -1.90 22.08 6.60
N GLN A 693 -1.01 21.15 6.24
CA GLN A 693 -1.37 19.77 5.88
C GLN A 693 -1.08 18.80 7.03
N ASN A 694 -2.01 17.86 7.28
CA ASN A 694 -2.02 16.97 8.46
C ASN A 694 -0.99 15.82 8.40
N TYR A 695 0.27 16.11 8.08
CA TYR A 695 1.33 15.10 7.99
C TYR A 695 1.63 14.42 9.34
N GLU A 696 1.72 13.10 9.31
CA GLU A 696 2.04 12.24 10.45
C GLU A 696 3.31 11.42 10.17
N ARG A 697 3.95 10.91 11.22
CA ARG A 697 5.07 9.96 11.14
C ARG A 697 4.75 8.74 11.99
N ASN A 698 5.31 7.58 11.65
CA ASN A 698 5.23 6.40 12.52
C ASN A 698 6.58 6.18 13.23
N VAL A 699 6.53 5.97 14.55
CA VAL A 699 7.67 5.49 15.33
C VAL A 699 7.58 3.98 15.38
N TYR A 700 8.45 3.31 14.63
CA TYR A 700 8.60 1.85 14.61
C TYR A 700 9.53 1.40 15.73
N TYR A 701 9.22 0.29 16.37
CA TYR A 701 10.05 -0.29 17.43
C TYR A 701 9.87 -1.80 17.55
N ALA A 702 10.83 -2.46 18.18
CA ALA A 702 10.73 -3.87 18.53
C ALA A 702 11.36 -4.13 19.91
N PRO A 703 10.76 -4.98 20.76
CA PRO A 703 11.50 -5.66 21.80
C PRO A 703 12.52 -6.61 21.17
N LEU A 704 13.75 -6.62 21.65
CA LEU A 704 14.78 -7.51 21.09
C LEU A 704 14.40 -8.98 21.31
N SER A 705 13.92 -9.33 22.52
CA SER A 705 13.28 -10.63 22.79
C SER A 705 11.84 -10.68 22.23
N SER A 706 11.63 -10.29 20.98
CA SER A 706 10.36 -10.48 20.27
C SER A 706 10.55 -10.61 18.75
N PHE A 707 9.79 -11.51 18.14
CA PHE A 707 9.69 -11.59 16.69
C PHE A 707 8.86 -10.44 16.10
N HIS A 708 8.00 -9.76 16.84
CA HIS A 708 7.12 -8.72 16.28
C HIS A 708 7.83 -7.40 15.95
N LEU A 709 7.32 -6.67 14.96
CA LEU A 709 7.60 -5.25 14.72
C LEU A 709 6.34 -4.44 15.03
N TYR A 710 6.47 -3.38 15.82
CA TYR A 710 5.36 -2.51 16.18
C TYR A 710 5.57 -1.09 15.66
N SER A 711 4.51 -0.29 15.61
CA SER A 711 4.62 1.17 15.52
C SER A 711 3.52 1.90 16.27
N ILE A 712 3.79 3.15 16.68
CA ILE A 712 2.79 4.11 17.18
C ILE A 712 2.88 5.40 16.33
N PRO A 713 1.76 6.03 15.95
CA PRO A 713 1.76 7.34 15.29
C PRO A 713 2.37 8.42 16.17
N ALA A 714 3.26 9.24 15.61
CA ALA A 714 4.04 10.22 16.35
C ALA A 714 3.16 11.27 17.04
N SER A 715 1.99 11.64 16.51
CA SER A 715 1.04 12.54 17.21
C SER A 715 0.62 12.00 18.57
N ARG A 716 0.46 10.67 18.71
CA ARG A 716 0.06 10.01 19.97
C ARG A 716 1.19 9.98 21.00
N LEU A 717 2.45 9.90 20.56
CA LEU A 717 3.62 10.03 21.44
C LEU A 717 3.84 11.49 21.86
N ARG A 718 3.57 12.45 20.96
CA ARG A 718 3.74 13.89 21.17
C ARG A 718 2.69 14.52 22.08
N ASP A 719 1.58 13.84 22.36
CA ASP A 719 0.54 14.29 23.30
C ASP A 719 0.82 13.77 24.73
N PRO A 720 1.31 14.63 25.66
CA PRO A 720 1.57 14.23 27.04
C PRO A 720 0.28 13.95 27.83
N GLU A 721 -0.87 14.50 27.44
CA GLU A 721 -2.15 14.27 28.12
C GLU A 721 -2.80 12.97 27.64
N PHE A 722 -2.64 12.58 26.38
CA PHE A 722 -2.92 11.21 25.93
C PHE A 722 -2.08 10.21 26.73
N SER A 723 -0.76 10.39 26.77
CA SER A 723 0.16 9.54 27.55
C SER A 723 -0.16 9.45 29.05
N ARG A 724 -0.90 10.42 29.61
CA ARG A 724 -1.26 10.49 31.04
C ARG A 724 -2.69 10.02 31.33
N ARG A 725 -3.60 10.08 30.35
CA ARG A 725 -5.04 9.81 30.54
C ARG A 725 -5.53 8.55 29.81
N ALA A 726 -4.81 8.05 28.80
CA ALA A 726 -5.22 6.89 28.03
C ALA A 726 -5.33 5.64 28.91
N THR A 727 -6.45 4.92 28.80
CA THR A 727 -6.58 3.58 29.39
C THR A 727 -5.65 2.59 28.68
N PRO A 728 -5.27 1.46 29.32
CA PRO A 728 -4.45 0.43 28.67
C PRO A 728 -5.03 -0.06 27.33
N ARG A 729 -6.37 -0.10 27.22
CA ARG A 729 -7.07 -0.42 25.98
C ARG A 729 -6.84 0.65 24.89
N GLN A 730 -6.95 1.93 25.21
CA GLN A 730 -6.70 3.02 24.26
C GLN A 730 -5.21 3.12 23.86
N MET A 731 -4.29 2.73 24.76
CA MET A 731 -2.87 2.58 24.41
C MET A 731 -2.64 1.43 23.45
N PHE A 732 -3.29 0.28 23.66
CA PHE A 732 -3.25 -0.85 22.73
C PHE A 732 -3.87 -0.51 21.37
N GLU A 733 -5.01 0.19 21.34
CA GLU A 733 -5.72 0.61 20.12
C GLU A 733 -4.94 1.62 19.24
N VAL A 734 -3.84 2.21 19.73
CA VAL A 734 -2.92 3.04 18.91
C VAL A 734 -1.60 2.35 18.54
N VAL A 735 -1.38 1.11 18.99
CA VAL A 735 -0.24 0.28 18.54
C VAL A 735 -0.64 -0.49 17.29
N THR A 736 0.13 -0.33 16.22
CA THR A 736 0.08 -1.24 15.07
C THR A 736 1.08 -2.36 15.28
N ASP A 737 0.62 -3.60 15.36
CA ASP A 737 1.47 -4.79 15.17
C ASP A 737 1.56 -5.08 13.68
N HIS A 738 2.77 -5.00 13.12
CA HIS A 738 3.04 -5.29 11.72
C HIS A 738 3.24 -6.80 11.47
N GLY A 739 3.51 -7.59 12.51
CA GLY A 739 3.73 -9.02 12.44
C GLY A 739 5.20 -9.44 12.57
N LEU A 740 5.48 -10.67 12.13
CA LEU A 740 6.65 -11.45 12.55
C LEU A 740 7.90 -11.22 11.68
N LYS A 741 9.03 -10.97 12.34
CA LYS A 741 10.40 -11.09 11.83
C LYS A 741 10.89 -12.54 11.92
N THR A 742 11.83 -12.93 11.05
CA THR A 742 12.48 -14.25 11.10
C THR A 742 13.48 -14.42 12.25
N SER A 743 13.75 -13.38 13.03
CA SER A 743 14.73 -13.32 14.13
C SER A 743 14.43 -12.15 15.06
N GLN A 744 14.99 -12.21 16.27
CA GLN A 744 15.29 -11.07 17.13
C GLN A 744 16.08 -9.97 16.38
N THR A 745 15.89 -8.72 16.80
CA THR A 745 16.46 -7.50 16.19
C THR A 745 16.89 -6.52 17.29
N ASP A 746 18.06 -5.93 17.11
CA ASP A 746 18.62 -4.84 17.92
C ASP A 746 18.63 -3.56 17.04
N GLY A 747 19.64 -3.42 16.17
CA GLY A 747 19.79 -2.27 15.30
C GLY A 747 18.66 -2.12 14.26
N MET A 748 18.11 -0.91 14.21
CA MET A 748 17.08 -0.45 13.28
C MET A 748 17.38 0.99 12.83
N ILE A 749 17.10 1.32 11.57
CA ILE A 749 17.04 2.71 11.06
C ILE A 749 16.12 2.78 9.84
N MET A 750 15.54 3.94 9.54
CA MET A 750 14.80 4.17 8.29
C MET A 750 15.53 5.18 7.40
N ASP A 751 15.44 5.00 6.08
CA ASP A 751 15.84 6.04 5.13
C ASP A 751 14.70 7.02 4.81
N ASN A 752 15.02 8.13 4.14
CA ASN A 752 14.09 9.17 3.76
C ASN A 752 13.02 8.76 2.72
N TYR A 753 13.02 7.51 2.26
CA TYR A 753 12.01 6.93 1.38
C TYR A 753 11.18 5.80 2.04
N GLY A 754 11.29 5.62 3.36
CA GLY A 754 10.52 4.62 4.09
C GLY A 754 11.11 3.20 4.05
N MET A 755 12.35 3.02 3.61
CA MET A 755 13.01 1.72 3.74
C MET A 755 13.53 1.55 5.16
N LEU A 756 12.88 0.71 5.97
CA LEU A 756 13.39 0.24 7.25
C LEU A 756 14.55 -0.73 6.98
N TYR A 757 15.75 -0.46 7.49
CA TYR A 757 16.87 -1.40 7.58
C TYR A 757 16.99 -1.90 9.00
N TYR A 758 17.18 -3.21 9.19
CA TYR A 758 17.18 -3.82 10.52
C TYR A 758 17.95 -5.14 10.60
N GLY A 759 18.43 -5.46 11.80
CA GLY A 759 19.16 -6.67 12.11
C GLY A 759 18.31 -7.93 12.24
N LEU A 760 18.85 -9.09 11.84
CA LEU A 760 18.29 -10.41 12.11
C LEU A 760 19.37 -11.29 12.78
N LEU A 761 19.53 -11.12 14.10
CA LEU A 761 20.63 -11.64 14.92
C LEU A 761 20.87 -13.16 14.76
N ARG A 762 19.83 -13.98 14.91
CA ARG A 762 19.89 -15.45 14.78
C ARG A 762 20.20 -15.91 13.35
N ASN A 763 19.85 -15.09 12.36
CA ASN A 763 19.95 -15.43 10.93
C ASN A 763 21.22 -14.85 10.28
N HIS A 764 22.05 -14.15 11.06
CA HIS A 764 23.30 -13.52 10.64
C HIS A 764 23.15 -12.59 9.43
N ALA A 765 22.08 -11.77 9.45
CA ALA A 765 21.64 -11.03 8.29
C ALA A 765 21.23 -9.58 8.60
N ILE A 766 21.41 -8.70 7.60
CA ILE A 766 20.79 -7.38 7.53
C ILE A 766 19.60 -7.51 6.58
N CYS A 767 18.43 -7.11 7.07
CA CYS A 767 17.18 -7.07 6.33
C CYS A 767 16.80 -5.63 5.99
N LYS A 768 15.92 -5.47 5.00
CA LYS A 768 15.15 -4.25 4.83
C LYS A 768 13.69 -4.52 4.45
N TRP A 769 12.83 -3.57 4.75
CA TRP A 769 11.40 -3.59 4.43
C TRP A 769 10.96 -2.20 3.95
N ASP A 770 10.08 -2.18 2.96
CA ASP A 770 9.45 -0.98 2.40
C ASP A 770 8.19 -0.67 3.22
N SER A 771 8.21 0.39 4.04
CA SER A 771 7.16 0.66 5.05
C SER A 771 5.77 0.92 4.48
N TYR A 772 5.66 1.08 3.16
CA TYR A 772 4.39 1.23 2.43
C TYR A 772 3.83 -0.11 1.93
N ARG A 773 4.45 -1.23 2.30
CA ARG A 773 4.01 -2.60 2.02
C ARG A 773 3.63 -3.34 3.30
N PRO A 774 2.69 -4.30 3.27
CA PRO A 774 2.48 -5.21 4.40
C PRO A 774 3.79 -5.91 4.82
N PHE A 775 4.03 -6.04 6.13
CA PHE A 775 5.26 -6.61 6.69
C PHE A 775 5.30 -8.15 6.65
N THR A 776 4.83 -8.75 5.55
CA THR A 776 4.94 -10.19 5.33
C THR A 776 6.40 -10.60 5.18
N LEU A 777 6.73 -11.86 5.52
CA LEU A 777 8.08 -12.42 5.40
C LEU A 777 8.67 -12.29 3.98
N GLU A 778 7.82 -12.17 2.96
CA GLU A 778 8.20 -12.02 1.55
C GLU A 778 8.58 -10.57 1.18
N ASN A 779 8.05 -9.57 1.91
CA ASN A 779 8.45 -8.16 1.77
C ASN A 779 9.62 -7.77 2.70
N GLN A 780 10.12 -8.71 3.51
CA GLN A 780 11.32 -8.57 4.34
C GLN A 780 12.56 -9.04 3.54
N GLN A 781 13.16 -8.13 2.76
CA GLN A 781 14.29 -8.44 1.89
C GLN A 781 15.61 -8.49 2.68
N VAL A 782 16.19 -9.69 2.82
CA VAL A 782 17.60 -9.85 3.22
C VAL A 782 18.51 -9.22 2.17
N VAL A 783 19.35 -8.26 2.59
CA VAL A 783 20.29 -7.52 1.72
C VAL A 783 21.76 -7.86 1.97
N ALA A 784 22.08 -8.42 3.13
CA ALA A 784 23.36 -9.07 3.40
C ALA A 784 23.16 -10.21 4.40
N LYS A 785 23.94 -11.29 4.26
CA LYS A 785 23.98 -12.41 5.20
C LYS A 785 25.38 -13.02 5.23
N ASP A 786 25.97 -13.11 6.41
CA ASP A 786 27.32 -13.62 6.64
C ASP A 786 27.49 -13.98 8.13
N ASP A 787 27.68 -15.25 8.45
CA ASP A 787 27.81 -15.75 9.84
C ASP A 787 29.12 -15.36 10.53
N THR A 788 30.11 -14.87 9.78
CA THR A 788 31.43 -14.47 10.25
C THR A 788 31.53 -12.95 10.43
N HIS A 789 30.85 -12.18 9.57
CA HIS A 789 30.91 -10.72 9.50
C HIS A 789 29.64 -10.02 10.04
N ILE A 790 28.48 -10.67 10.08
CA ILE A 790 27.19 -10.10 10.52
C ILE A 790 26.68 -10.92 11.72
N GLN A 791 27.36 -10.80 12.86
CA GLN A 791 27.05 -11.58 14.07
C GLN A 791 26.04 -10.87 14.99
N TRP A 792 26.26 -9.61 15.36
CA TRP A 792 25.32 -8.82 16.16
C TRP A 792 25.25 -7.36 15.66
N THR A 793 24.20 -7.03 14.91
CA THR A 793 23.98 -5.70 14.31
C THR A 793 23.29 -4.77 15.31
N ASP A 794 24.00 -3.75 15.78
CA ASP A 794 23.61 -2.91 16.93
C ASP A 794 23.33 -1.46 16.49
N GLY A 795 24.35 -0.76 15.99
CA GLY A 795 24.25 0.60 15.47
C GLY A 795 23.99 0.69 13.98
N MET A 796 23.25 1.72 13.55
CA MET A 796 23.10 2.07 12.14
C MET A 796 23.03 3.60 11.93
N GLY A 797 23.57 4.08 10.81
CA GLY A 797 23.53 5.50 10.43
C GLY A 797 23.89 5.74 8.96
N PHE A 798 23.26 6.74 8.33
CA PHE A 798 23.58 7.17 6.97
C PHE A 798 24.53 8.37 6.97
N ASP A 799 25.37 8.51 5.94
CA ASP A 799 26.08 9.76 5.63
C ASP A 799 25.34 10.60 4.58
N GLU A 800 25.76 11.86 4.44
CA GLU A 800 25.22 12.82 3.45
C GLU A 800 25.51 12.39 1.99
N SER A 801 26.40 11.41 1.79
CA SER A 801 26.66 10.77 0.50
C SER A 801 25.74 9.57 0.21
N GLY A 802 24.81 9.22 1.11
CA GLY A 802 23.91 8.09 0.94
C GLY A 802 24.60 6.72 1.04
N ASN A 803 25.63 6.61 1.88
CA ASN A 803 26.12 5.32 2.38
C ASN A 803 25.43 5.00 3.72
N LEU A 804 25.00 3.75 3.88
CA LEU A 804 24.57 3.18 5.16
C LEU A 804 25.75 2.51 5.85
N TYR A 805 26.03 2.90 7.08
CA TYR A 805 26.99 2.27 7.99
C TYR A 805 26.24 1.45 9.03
N VAL A 806 26.79 0.28 9.37
CA VAL A 806 26.23 -0.65 10.37
C VAL A 806 27.35 -1.12 11.30
N VAL A 807 27.18 -0.93 12.61
CA VAL A 807 28.05 -1.55 13.61
C VAL A 807 27.64 -3.00 13.77
N VAL A 808 28.63 -3.89 13.69
CA VAL A 808 28.50 -5.29 14.09
C VAL A 808 29.47 -5.56 15.24
N ASN A 809 28.95 -6.00 16.38
CA ASN A 809 29.74 -6.34 17.56
C ASN A 809 29.58 -7.84 17.94
N ARG A 810 30.00 -8.17 19.16
CA ARG A 810 29.84 -9.50 19.78
C ARG A 810 29.21 -9.41 21.17
N LEU A 811 28.16 -8.61 21.33
CA LEU A 811 27.48 -8.43 22.62
C LEU A 811 27.12 -9.76 23.28
N PHE A 812 26.64 -10.74 22.51
CA PHE A 812 26.36 -12.12 22.95
C PHE A 812 27.53 -12.84 23.64
N ASN A 813 28.78 -12.65 23.18
CA ASN A 813 29.97 -13.22 23.81
C ASN A 813 30.52 -12.30 24.91
N PHE A 814 30.33 -10.99 24.79
CA PHE A 814 30.71 -10.01 25.82
C PHE A 814 29.94 -10.27 27.13
N VAL A 815 28.60 -10.33 27.09
CA VAL A 815 27.77 -10.62 28.27
C VAL A 815 28.02 -12.02 28.86
N ALA A 816 28.46 -12.96 28.02
CA ALA A 816 28.80 -14.33 28.45
C ALA A 816 30.22 -14.48 29.02
N GLY A 817 31.04 -13.42 29.04
CA GLY A 817 32.45 -13.47 29.47
C GLY A 817 33.37 -14.26 28.52
N ARG A 818 33.02 -14.32 27.22
CA ARG A 818 33.66 -15.14 26.17
C ARG A 818 34.28 -14.32 25.03
N LEU A 819 34.51 -13.02 25.24
CA LEU A 819 35.24 -12.19 24.28
C LEU A 819 36.71 -12.64 24.22
N SER A 820 37.32 -12.64 23.04
CA SER A 820 38.70 -13.13 22.82
C SER A 820 39.50 -12.05 22.09
N GLU A 821 40.54 -11.54 22.76
CA GLU A 821 41.41 -10.46 22.26
C GLU A 821 42.23 -10.91 21.01
N ASP A 822 42.36 -12.22 20.78
CA ASP A 822 43.00 -12.81 19.59
C ASP A 822 42.15 -12.78 18.31
N LYS A 823 40.88 -12.35 18.39
CA LYS A 823 39.92 -12.42 17.29
C LYS A 823 39.31 -11.06 17.01
N ILE A 824 39.03 -10.77 15.73
CA ILE A 824 38.22 -9.60 15.35
C ILE A 824 36.84 -9.74 15.99
N ASN A 825 36.43 -8.76 16.80
CA ASN A 825 35.19 -8.77 17.59
C ASN A 825 34.20 -7.66 17.19
N PHE A 826 34.70 -6.56 16.61
CA PHE A 826 33.92 -5.38 16.27
C PHE A 826 34.19 -4.98 14.83
N ARG A 827 33.15 -4.56 14.09
CA ARG A 827 33.26 -4.11 12.71
C ARG A 827 32.31 -2.96 12.42
N ILE A 828 32.69 -2.11 11.48
CA ILE A 828 31.77 -1.23 10.76
C ILE A 828 31.66 -1.75 9.33
N LEU A 829 30.44 -2.02 8.89
CA LEU A 829 30.10 -2.33 7.51
C LEU A 829 29.60 -1.08 6.81
N ARG A 830 29.92 -0.90 5.52
CA ARG A 830 29.40 0.18 4.65
C ARG A 830 28.74 -0.40 3.41
N SER A 831 27.62 0.17 2.98
CA SER A 831 26.99 -0.08 1.67
C SER A 831 26.41 1.21 1.08
N LYS A 832 26.50 1.40 -0.24
CA LYS A 832 25.91 2.56 -0.92
C LYS A 832 24.43 2.29 -1.21
N THR A 833 23.52 2.95 -0.47
CA THR A 833 22.07 2.83 -0.72
C THR A 833 21.57 3.85 -1.74
N GLY A 834 22.23 5.02 -1.84
CA GLY A 834 21.75 6.15 -2.62
C GLY A 834 20.55 6.87 -1.99
N THR A 835 20.32 6.65 -0.69
CA THR A 835 19.24 7.24 0.11
C THR A 835 19.81 7.84 1.40
N LEU A 836 19.13 8.84 1.98
CA LEU A 836 19.60 9.58 3.15
C LEU A 836 18.86 9.13 4.42
N SER A 837 19.36 9.53 5.60
CA SER A 837 18.68 9.30 6.87
C SER A 837 17.26 9.90 6.89
N TYR A 838 16.34 9.32 7.68
CA TYR A 838 14.97 9.79 7.90
C TYR A 838 14.81 11.27 8.34
N VAL A 839 15.91 11.94 8.73
CA VAL A 839 15.94 13.39 9.02
C VAL A 839 16.09 14.27 7.78
N HIS A 840 16.47 13.71 6.63
CA HIS A 840 16.63 14.43 5.36
C HIS A 840 15.41 14.24 4.48
N THR A 841 14.32 14.88 4.89
CA THR A 841 12.98 14.84 4.30
C THR A 841 12.84 15.63 3.00
N GLY A 842 13.90 15.66 2.19
CA GLY A 842 13.89 16.15 0.82
C GLY A 842 14.29 15.03 -0.15
N ARG A 843 13.89 15.14 -1.42
CA ARG A 843 14.75 14.57 -2.47
C ARG A 843 16.10 15.29 -2.39
N PRO A 844 17.23 14.62 -2.66
CA PRO A 844 18.44 15.34 -3.03
C PRO A 844 18.12 16.21 -4.24
N SER A 845 18.13 17.53 -4.06
CA SER A 845 18.43 18.42 -5.16
C SER A 845 19.80 18.04 -5.71
N LEU A 846 20.03 18.29 -6.99
CA LEU A 846 21.40 18.30 -7.50
C LEU A 846 22.16 19.36 -6.69
N ILE A 847 23.19 18.94 -5.96
CA ILE A 847 24.09 19.89 -5.30
C ILE A 847 24.76 20.67 -6.44
N GLU A 848 24.42 21.95 -6.57
CA GLU A 848 25.06 22.80 -7.55
C GLU A 848 26.53 22.95 -7.16
N GLU A 849 27.44 22.55 -8.06
CA GLU A 849 28.86 22.87 -8.00
C GLU A 849 29.08 24.37 -8.28
N ASN A 850 28.49 25.24 -7.46
CA ASN A 850 28.58 26.70 -7.53
C ASN A 850 28.33 27.33 -6.15
N ILE A 851 29.32 27.25 -5.26
CA ILE A 851 29.76 28.31 -4.32
C ILE A 851 31.16 27.89 -3.79
N LEU A 852 32.14 28.04 -4.67
CA LEU A 852 33.54 28.27 -4.30
C LEU A 852 33.97 29.51 -5.09
N ASN A 853 34.46 30.52 -4.37
CA ASN A 853 34.32 31.95 -4.74
C ASN A 853 32.84 32.39 -4.68
N ILE A 854 32.49 33.61 -4.27
CA ILE A 854 33.28 34.85 -4.16
C ILE A 854 33.23 35.39 -2.72
N GLY A 855 34.34 35.94 -2.21
CA GLY A 855 34.34 36.71 -0.95
C GLY A 855 33.92 38.16 -1.17
N GLY A 856 33.01 38.68 -0.36
CA GLY A 856 32.51 40.07 -0.45
C GLY A 856 31.81 40.54 0.83
N SER A 857 32.07 41.78 1.24
CA SER A 857 31.76 42.30 2.59
C SER A 857 30.45 43.10 2.68
N GLY A 858 29.38 42.47 3.18
CA GLY A 858 28.17 43.10 3.77
C GLY A 858 27.39 44.13 2.91
N PRO A 859 26.44 44.89 3.50
CA PRO A 859 25.68 44.60 4.72
C PRO A 859 24.13 44.64 4.54
N ILE A 860 23.43 44.26 5.61
CA ILE A 860 21.99 44.37 5.95
C ILE A 860 21.24 45.56 5.29
N TYR A 861 19.99 45.34 4.83
CA TYR A 861 18.82 46.22 5.07
C TYR A 861 17.47 45.50 4.87
N GLU A 862 16.44 45.95 5.60
CA GLU A 862 15.03 45.54 5.52
C GLU A 862 14.23 46.47 4.57
N ILE A 863 13.02 46.07 4.12
CA ILE A 863 11.73 46.78 4.31
C ILE A 863 10.61 46.27 3.36
N ASN A 864 9.45 46.01 3.98
CA ASN A 864 8.05 45.82 3.56
C ASN A 864 7.55 46.06 2.12
N ASP A 865 6.47 45.31 1.80
CA ASP A 865 5.51 45.52 0.71
C ASP A 865 4.79 46.88 0.70
N ASN A 866 4.26 47.26 -0.48
CA ASN A 866 2.89 47.79 -0.66
C ASN A 866 2.51 47.97 -2.15
N ASN A 867 1.41 47.34 -2.61
CA ASN A 867 0.24 47.98 -3.29
C ASN A 867 -0.61 47.05 -4.20
N LEU A 868 -1.88 46.86 -3.80
CA LEU A 868 -3.14 47.15 -4.52
C LEU A 868 -3.15 47.31 -6.08
N GLY A 869 -4.20 46.80 -6.77
CA GLY A 869 -4.58 47.38 -8.07
C GLY A 869 -5.60 46.73 -9.06
N ALA A 870 -6.80 46.33 -8.65
CA ALA A 870 -8.12 46.35 -9.37
C ALA A 870 -8.33 46.19 -10.92
N GLY A 871 -9.47 45.55 -11.30
CA GLY A 871 -10.27 45.85 -12.53
C GLY A 871 -10.73 44.65 -13.41
N LEU A 872 -11.80 44.68 -14.24
CA LEU A 872 -13.14 45.34 -14.20
C LEU A 872 -14.06 44.87 -15.39
N GLY A 873 -15.39 44.66 -15.19
CA GLY A 873 -16.41 44.35 -16.25
C GLY A 873 -16.39 42.91 -16.84
N GLY A 874 -17.35 42.36 -17.61
CA GLY A 874 -18.70 42.70 -18.14
C GLY A 874 -19.09 41.62 -19.22
N ILE A 875 -20.30 41.42 -19.81
CA ILE A 875 -21.72 41.87 -19.65
C ILE A 875 -22.65 40.77 -20.34
N SER A 876 -23.98 40.95 -20.44
CA SER A 876 -25.02 39.98 -20.91
C SER A 876 -25.30 39.97 -22.45
N SER A 877 -26.30 39.33 -23.12
CA SER A 877 -27.53 38.53 -22.80
C SER A 877 -28.20 37.85 -24.05
N THR A 878 -29.21 36.97 -23.82
CA THR A 878 -30.47 36.72 -24.63
C THR A 878 -30.55 35.74 -25.85
N THR A 879 -31.78 35.25 -26.11
CA THR A 879 -32.30 34.21 -27.06
C THR A 879 -33.52 34.79 -27.86
N PRO A 880 -34.54 34.08 -28.46
CA PRO A 880 -34.81 32.65 -28.84
C PRO A 880 -35.48 32.47 -30.26
N ILE A 881 -36.07 31.29 -30.61
CA ILE A 881 -37.40 31.00 -31.28
C ILE A 881 -37.51 29.61 -32.00
N SER A 882 -38.74 29.18 -32.33
CA SER A 882 -39.34 27.85 -32.66
C SER A 882 -39.32 27.42 -34.18
N LEU A 883 -40.05 26.43 -34.77
CA LEU A 883 -41.23 25.57 -34.41
C LEU A 883 -41.43 24.35 -35.38
N GLY A 884 -41.98 23.20 -34.90
CA GLY A 884 -42.85 22.24 -35.65
C GLY A 884 -42.21 21.15 -36.55
N SER A 885 -42.95 20.22 -37.18
CA SER A 885 -44.17 19.43 -36.78
C SER A 885 -44.43 18.26 -37.79
N ILE A 886 -45.23 17.23 -37.40
CA ILE A 886 -45.80 16.14 -38.27
C ILE A 886 -44.73 15.17 -38.89
N GLY A 887 -44.96 13.88 -39.22
CA GLY A 887 -46.05 12.91 -39.00
C GLY A 887 -46.03 11.79 -40.07
N GLY A 888 -46.42 10.54 -39.76
CA GLY A 888 -46.48 9.43 -40.74
C GLY A 888 -46.50 8.01 -40.13
N GLN A 889 -47.10 7.04 -40.84
CA GLN A 889 -47.25 5.63 -40.45
C GLN A 889 -46.88 4.67 -41.63
N TYR A 890 -46.86 3.36 -41.34
CA TYR A 890 -47.12 2.19 -42.23
C TYR A 890 -46.02 1.12 -42.45
N THR A 891 -46.05 0.11 -41.57
CA THR A 891 -46.20 -1.35 -41.85
C THR A 891 -45.41 -2.09 -42.95
N GLY A 892 -44.91 -3.29 -42.62
CA GLY A 892 -44.60 -4.38 -43.57
C GLY A 892 -43.42 -5.25 -43.11
N GLN A 893 -43.61 -6.26 -42.25
CA GLN A 893 -43.97 -7.67 -42.52
C GLN A 893 -42.90 -8.56 -43.21
N TYR A 894 -42.60 -9.67 -42.51
CA TYR A 894 -42.11 -11.00 -42.95
C TYR A 894 -40.96 -11.18 -43.97
N GLY A 895 -40.04 -12.10 -43.62
CA GLY A 895 -39.00 -12.63 -44.52
C GLY A 895 -38.14 -13.69 -43.84
N ASN A 896 -38.56 -14.96 -43.87
CA ASN A 896 -37.78 -16.09 -43.33
C ASN A 896 -36.66 -16.50 -44.29
N SER A 897 -35.46 -16.76 -43.78
CA SER A 897 -34.63 -17.88 -44.24
C SER A 897 -33.43 -18.15 -43.31
N ALA A 898 -33.33 -19.39 -42.86
CA ALA A 898 -32.04 -20.04 -42.60
C ALA A 898 -31.76 -20.96 -43.81
N PRO A 899 -30.50 -21.38 -44.00
CA PRO A 899 -30.24 -22.79 -43.75
C PRO A 899 -28.94 -23.06 -42.99
N HIS A 900 -28.75 -24.33 -42.61
CA HIS A 900 -27.61 -24.82 -41.85
C HIS A 900 -26.32 -24.88 -42.67
N TYR A 901 -25.18 -24.67 -41.99
CA TYR A 901 -23.96 -25.45 -42.22
C TYR A 901 -23.33 -25.81 -40.88
N TYR A 902 -22.91 -27.07 -40.73
CA TYR A 902 -22.27 -27.61 -39.52
C TYR A 902 -21.05 -28.43 -39.95
N LYS A 903 -19.83 -27.98 -39.63
CA LYS A 903 -18.64 -28.82 -39.37
C LYS A 903 -17.47 -28.01 -38.81
N THR A 904 -17.42 -27.97 -37.48
CA THR A 904 -16.21 -28.03 -36.63
C THR A 904 -14.87 -27.48 -37.14
N THR A 905 -14.37 -26.47 -36.44
CA THR A 905 -13.01 -26.55 -35.86
C THR A 905 -13.04 -25.99 -34.44
N THR A 906 -12.45 -26.69 -33.47
CA THR A 906 -12.77 -26.54 -32.03
C THR A 906 -11.68 -25.77 -31.28
N SER A 907 -11.98 -24.64 -30.63
CA SER A 907 -10.93 -23.83 -29.95
C SER A 907 -11.33 -22.90 -28.78
N THR A 908 -12.48 -23.06 -28.10
CA THR A 908 -12.91 -22.09 -27.05
C THR A 908 -13.59 -22.72 -25.81
N ILE A 909 -13.15 -23.92 -25.40
CA ILE A 909 -13.90 -24.80 -24.47
C ILE A 909 -12.95 -25.30 -23.35
N LEU A 910 -12.37 -24.41 -22.52
CA LEU A 910 -11.22 -24.77 -21.65
C LEU A 910 -11.16 -24.24 -20.20
N GLN A 911 -12.15 -23.49 -19.69
CA GLN A 911 -12.27 -23.24 -18.22
C GLN A 911 -13.63 -23.71 -17.69
N SER A 912 -14.74 -23.04 -18.07
CA SER A 912 -16.09 -23.50 -17.72
C SER A 912 -16.36 -24.94 -18.16
N ALA A 913 -15.76 -25.38 -19.27
CA ALA A 913 -15.90 -26.75 -19.76
C ALA A 913 -14.88 -27.74 -19.19
N PHE A 914 -13.75 -27.28 -18.64
CA PHE A 914 -12.86 -28.15 -17.86
C PHE A 914 -13.58 -28.56 -16.57
N ILE A 915 -14.20 -27.58 -15.90
CA ILE A 915 -15.16 -27.77 -14.80
C ILE A 915 -16.27 -28.77 -15.19
N ILE A 916 -17.03 -28.51 -16.26
CA ILE A 916 -18.17 -29.36 -16.64
C ILE A 916 -17.74 -30.78 -17.05
N MET A 917 -16.60 -30.96 -17.74
CA MET A 917 -16.12 -32.31 -18.07
C MET A 917 -15.61 -33.07 -16.84
N PHE A 918 -14.95 -32.41 -15.90
CA PHE A 918 -14.41 -33.09 -14.70
C PHE A 918 -15.53 -33.56 -13.76
N VAL A 919 -16.58 -32.74 -13.58
CA VAL A 919 -17.81 -33.16 -12.87
C VAL A 919 -18.50 -34.33 -13.59
N LYS A 920 -18.47 -34.33 -14.93
CA LYS A 920 -19.01 -35.43 -15.78
C LYS A 920 -18.03 -36.61 -15.98
N TYR A 921 -17.02 -36.71 -15.12
CA TYR A 921 -16.08 -37.82 -15.00
C TYR A 921 -15.95 -38.30 -13.53
N LEU A 922 -16.71 -37.67 -12.62
CA LEU A 922 -16.83 -37.99 -11.19
C LEU A 922 -18.30 -38.28 -10.79
N ILE A 923 -19.21 -38.26 -11.78
CA ILE A 923 -20.59 -38.75 -11.78
C ILE A 923 -20.72 -39.61 -13.04
#